data_AF-A0A9D7QRY8-F1
#
_entry.id   AF-A0A9D7QRY8-F1
#
_cell.length_a   1.000
_cell.length_b   1.000
_cell.length_c   1.000
_cell.angle_alpha   90.00
_cell.angle_beta   90.00
_cell.angle_gamma   90.00
#
_symmetry.space_group_name_H-M   'P 1'
#
loop_
_entity.id
_entity.type
_entity.pdbx_description
1 polymer ?
#
loop_
_entity_poly.entity_id
_entity_poly.type
_entity_poly.pdbx_seq_one_letter_code
_entity_poly.pdbx_strand_id
1 'polypeptide(L)'
;MKRRFRNSSRQIGRLGLRTLLVSATIGTLAFIAISLFLIHFFRNEDGKAIGDPMVITDSRIIADSSTLYRGSTLQLLSGIKISAKGSSNKLSVTSFTFSNQFDEATANRLIKNIRLWSTASSDQFSPSRQVGNTLPQLSQSTFTFDLNHSLQQGENFFWLTADIEPETNIDSDFIQITCIATKIGTLSYDPIPPSRRLVHKLLKNKPYYSTGNGDILDLKGWNSKRDGAGESLLSFSNPNATFHIQPGHIMTNRLSGCLPTLIVERNGVLQSTSAIKSDLLEVQPGGIFFQLERVVDPSNPKILCLKNGSQFVNQQSGYLPGKEKRFAKQSVVILKDFSSQTFSQSVTWGNVIIDNNKMESVDVKNGLQKILGDLEIRKTGNKATIYTTTTDSIFIGGNLQMTGGNLAIGGKDGVANLIIGEQLNLRSGSLSDRTPENKNAGNLHVIAGSLVQIKDGDLLLEGNQSQSLFIRAGICNWKQGESNVILPDVIISPGTTLNVIGEKFGMIAKDKELVVLKDGQLKLNEAVLFGMGNFRLEPHGTIATSNAAGINSDGWFGAIQTAKRHFNSHSVYIYDGNSNLQETGIFYTVPQPNTVKDLVIAKQSHTAVVKMMQSFHINGRFIQKSGSVNKNSFHLTTNLARTEN
;
A
#
# COMPACT_ATOMS: atom_id res chain seq x y z
N MET A 1 51.02 12.96 -82.57
CA MET A 1 51.37 12.61 -81.18
C MET A 1 50.63 11.33 -80.80
N LYS A 2 51.37 10.24 -80.55
CA LYS A 2 51.05 8.93 -79.92
C LYS A 2 49.59 8.36 -79.88
N ARG A 3 49.44 7.21 -80.57
CA ARG A 3 49.00 5.85 -80.11
C ARG A 3 47.49 5.47 -79.93
N ARG A 4 47.17 4.35 -80.63
CA ARG A 4 46.50 3.07 -80.21
C ARG A 4 44.95 3.03 -80.08
N PHE A 5 44.28 2.22 -80.91
CA PHE A 5 43.84 0.80 -80.73
C PHE A 5 42.66 0.65 -79.76
N ARG A 6 41.42 0.26 -80.16
CA ARG A 6 40.85 -1.01 -80.72
C ARG A 6 40.31 -1.95 -79.62
N ASN A 7 39.10 -2.48 -79.88
CA ASN A 7 38.49 -3.74 -79.38
C ASN A 7 38.11 -3.80 -77.88
N SER A 8 37.18 -4.63 -77.40
CA SER A 8 36.07 -5.43 -77.95
C SER A 8 35.43 -6.15 -76.75
N SER A 9 34.12 -6.36 -76.77
CA SER A 9 33.40 -7.54 -76.23
C SER A 9 33.63 -7.99 -74.77
N ARG A 10 32.55 -8.07 -73.98
CA ARG A 10 31.94 -9.38 -73.60
C ARG A 10 30.58 -9.22 -72.91
N GLN A 11 29.71 -10.17 -73.28
CA GLN A 11 28.42 -10.58 -72.74
C GLN A 11 28.13 -10.28 -71.27
N ILE A 12 26.87 -9.94 -70.98
CA ILE A 12 25.90 -10.48 -69.97
C ILE A 12 24.69 -9.54 -70.06
N GLY A 13 23.43 -9.91 -70.19
CA GLY A 13 22.75 -11.19 -70.29
C GLY A 13 21.26 -10.89 -70.49
N ARG A 14 20.62 -11.62 -71.42
CA ARG A 14 19.15 -11.69 -71.56
C ARG A 14 18.59 -12.39 -70.31
N LEU A 15 18.39 -11.66 -69.21
CA LEU A 15 17.71 -12.19 -68.01
C LEU A 15 16.98 -11.11 -67.18
N GLY A 16 16.67 -9.95 -67.78
CA GLY A 16 16.24 -8.77 -67.03
C GLY A 16 14.74 -8.44 -67.04
N LEU A 17 13.94 -8.92 -68.02
CA LEU A 17 12.56 -8.42 -68.16
C LEU A 17 11.46 -9.34 -67.63
N ARG A 18 11.68 -10.66 -67.54
CA ARG A 18 10.66 -11.59 -66.99
C ARG A 18 10.67 -11.65 -65.46
N THR A 19 11.82 -11.40 -64.82
CA THR A 19 11.96 -11.38 -63.36
C THR A 19 11.34 -10.12 -62.74
N LEU A 20 11.28 -9.01 -63.48
CA LEU A 20 10.73 -7.73 -63.00
C LEU A 20 9.19 -7.69 -63.03
N LEU A 21 8.54 -8.50 -63.89
CA LEU A 21 7.09 -8.61 -63.98
C LEU A 21 6.49 -9.60 -62.96
N VAL A 22 7.27 -10.60 -62.52
CA VAL A 22 6.86 -11.54 -61.45
C VAL A 22 7.10 -10.94 -60.05
N SER A 23 8.11 -10.08 -59.87
CA SER A 23 8.31 -9.37 -58.60
C SER A 23 7.27 -8.28 -58.31
N ALA A 24 6.69 -7.67 -59.34
CA ALA A 24 5.63 -6.66 -59.18
C ALA A 24 4.28 -7.26 -58.74
N THR A 25 3.97 -8.50 -59.14
CA THR A 25 2.72 -9.20 -58.80
C THR A 25 2.79 -9.90 -57.43
N ILE A 26 3.95 -10.45 -57.04
CA ILE A 26 4.15 -10.99 -55.69
C ILE A 26 4.22 -9.85 -54.65
N GLY A 27 4.83 -8.70 -55.02
CA GLY A 27 4.87 -7.52 -54.17
C GLY A 27 3.49 -6.94 -53.86
N THR A 28 2.57 -6.89 -54.83
CA THR A 28 1.20 -6.40 -54.61
C THR A 28 0.34 -7.35 -53.80
N LEU A 29 0.46 -8.67 -54.00
CA LEU A 29 -0.22 -9.67 -53.16
C LEU A 29 0.32 -9.69 -51.72
N ALA A 30 1.64 -9.56 -51.53
CA ALA A 30 2.23 -9.42 -50.20
C ALA A 30 1.81 -8.11 -49.52
N PHE A 31 1.69 -7.00 -50.27
CA PHE A 31 1.20 -5.73 -49.72
C PHE A 31 -0.27 -5.80 -49.33
N ILE A 32 -1.12 -6.49 -50.12
CA ILE A 32 -2.54 -6.70 -49.79
C ILE A 32 -2.68 -7.66 -48.60
N ALA A 33 -1.88 -8.73 -48.53
CA ALA A 33 -1.89 -9.66 -47.39
C ALA A 33 -1.36 -9.00 -46.11
N ILE A 34 -0.31 -8.18 -46.19
CA ILE A 34 0.20 -7.37 -45.07
C ILE A 34 -0.81 -6.29 -44.70
N SER A 35 -1.49 -5.67 -45.65
CA SER A 35 -2.54 -4.68 -45.37
C SER A 35 -3.76 -5.33 -44.73
N LEU A 36 -4.18 -6.51 -45.17
CA LEU A 36 -5.27 -7.28 -44.55
C LEU A 36 -4.87 -7.83 -43.18
N PHE A 37 -3.62 -8.27 -43.01
CA PHE A 37 -3.07 -8.69 -41.72
C PHE A 37 -2.93 -7.49 -40.77
N LEU A 38 -2.50 -6.32 -41.24
CA LEU A 38 -2.48 -5.08 -40.48
C LEU A 38 -3.91 -4.63 -40.15
N ILE A 39 -4.88 -4.70 -41.07
CA ILE A 39 -6.29 -4.39 -40.77
C ILE A 39 -6.87 -5.39 -39.76
N HIS A 40 -6.49 -6.66 -39.80
CA HIS A 40 -6.93 -7.67 -38.83
C HIS A 40 -6.21 -7.55 -37.48
N PHE A 41 -4.93 -7.17 -37.49
CA PHE A 41 -4.11 -6.92 -36.31
C PHE A 41 -4.53 -5.62 -35.62
N PHE A 42 -4.78 -4.54 -36.38
CA PHE A 42 -5.38 -3.31 -35.86
C PHE A 42 -6.83 -3.53 -35.45
N ARG A 43 -7.65 -4.37 -36.10
CA ARG A 43 -8.98 -4.72 -35.56
C ARG A 43 -8.92 -5.53 -34.25
N ASN A 44 -7.91 -6.39 -34.07
CA ASN A 44 -7.70 -7.16 -32.83
C ASN A 44 -7.02 -6.35 -31.73
N GLU A 45 -6.20 -5.35 -32.07
CA GLU A 45 -5.60 -4.42 -31.12
C GLU A 45 -6.54 -3.27 -30.77
N ASP A 46 -7.35 -2.75 -31.70
CA ASP A 46 -8.42 -1.78 -31.42
C ASP A 46 -9.50 -2.40 -30.51
N GLY A 47 -9.74 -3.71 -30.63
CA GLY A 47 -10.60 -4.46 -29.72
C GLY A 47 -10.02 -4.68 -28.31
N LYS A 48 -8.72 -4.44 -28.10
CA LYS A 48 -8.04 -4.55 -26.79
C LYS A 48 -7.50 -3.21 -26.25
N ALA A 49 -7.39 -2.19 -27.09
CA ALA A 49 -6.94 -0.84 -26.75
C ALA A 49 -8.09 0.02 -26.20
N ILE A 50 -9.35 -0.34 -26.49
CA ILE A 50 -10.52 0.22 -25.84
C ILE A 50 -10.82 -0.67 -24.63
N GLY A 51 -10.42 -0.24 -23.43
CA GLY A 51 -10.75 -0.99 -22.20
C GLY A 51 -12.24 -1.30 -22.09
N ASP A 52 -12.65 -2.28 -21.28
CA ASP A 52 -14.07 -2.60 -21.12
C ASP A 52 -14.89 -1.34 -20.79
N PRO A 53 -16.11 -1.17 -21.36
CA PRO A 53 -16.96 -0.03 -21.03
C PRO A 53 -17.28 -0.01 -19.55
N MET A 54 -17.25 1.18 -18.95
CA MET A 54 -17.48 1.33 -17.53
C MET A 54 -18.91 0.94 -17.15
N VAL A 55 -19.05 0.03 -16.18
CA VAL A 55 -20.31 -0.40 -15.59
C VAL A 55 -20.27 -0.25 -14.08
N ILE A 56 -21.41 0.10 -13.48
CA ILE A 56 -21.55 0.18 -12.02
C ILE A 56 -21.91 -1.20 -11.49
N THR A 57 -21.09 -1.71 -10.56
CA THR A 57 -21.28 -3.03 -9.94
C THR A 57 -21.88 -2.93 -8.55
N ASP A 58 -21.79 -1.77 -7.89
CA ASP A 58 -22.26 -1.57 -6.53
C ASP A 58 -22.49 -0.09 -6.23
N SER A 59 -23.54 0.22 -5.47
CA SER A 59 -23.76 1.53 -4.85
C SER A 59 -24.30 1.29 -3.45
N ARG A 60 -23.60 1.77 -2.42
CA ARG A 60 -24.00 1.53 -1.03
C ARG A 60 -23.64 2.67 -0.10
N ILE A 61 -24.34 2.72 1.02
CA ILE A 61 -24.12 3.70 2.08
C ILE A 61 -23.09 3.16 3.06
N ILE A 62 -22.16 4.01 3.46
CA ILE A 62 -21.19 3.74 4.52
C ILE A 62 -21.76 4.35 5.80
N ALA A 63 -21.97 3.51 6.82
CA ALA A 63 -22.41 3.96 8.11
C ALA A 63 -21.29 4.71 8.85
N ASP A 64 -21.63 5.88 9.38
CA ASP A 64 -20.95 6.47 10.52
C ASP A 64 -21.98 6.67 11.64
N SER A 65 -21.57 6.48 12.88
CA SER A 65 -22.44 6.71 14.05
C SER A 65 -21.69 7.50 15.11
N SER A 66 -20.71 8.30 14.67
CA SER A 66 -19.93 9.12 15.57
C SER A 66 -20.80 10.18 16.24
N THR A 67 -20.46 10.49 17.48
CA THR A 67 -21.13 11.54 18.24
C THR A 67 -20.84 12.89 17.61
N LEU A 68 -21.88 13.70 17.45
CA LEU A 68 -21.80 15.07 16.95
C LEU A 68 -21.89 16.04 18.11
N TYR A 69 -21.07 17.09 18.03
CA TYR A 69 -21.03 18.14 19.03
C TYR A 69 -21.66 19.41 18.46
N ARG A 70 -22.54 20.03 19.24
CA ARG A 70 -23.05 21.36 18.90
C ARG A 70 -21.90 22.36 18.80
N GLY A 71 -22.03 23.27 17.84
CA GLY A 71 -21.01 24.25 17.54
C GLY A 71 -19.88 23.74 16.66
N SER A 72 -19.69 22.42 16.47
CA SER A 72 -18.62 21.90 15.61
C SER A 72 -18.90 22.12 14.13
N THR A 73 -17.83 22.35 13.37
CA THR A 73 -17.86 22.40 11.91
C THR A 73 -17.43 21.07 11.28
N LEU A 74 -17.76 20.85 10.01
CA LEU A 74 -17.29 19.72 9.18
C LEU A 74 -17.55 18.33 9.80
N GLN A 75 -18.67 18.16 10.48
CA GLN A 75 -19.07 16.89 11.07
C GLN A 75 -19.52 15.91 9.99
N LEU A 76 -19.01 14.67 10.02
CA LEU A 76 -19.37 13.62 9.07
C LEU A 76 -20.78 13.09 9.38
N LEU A 77 -21.64 13.01 8.35
CA LEU A 77 -23.04 12.59 8.47
C LEU A 77 -23.38 11.31 7.70
N SER A 78 -22.70 11.06 6.58
CA SER A 78 -22.94 9.87 5.76
C SER A 78 -21.76 9.66 4.80
N GLY A 79 -21.46 8.40 4.48
CA GLY A 79 -20.58 8.05 3.35
C GLY A 79 -21.33 7.28 2.27
N ILE A 80 -20.81 7.29 1.05
CA ILE A 80 -21.34 6.55 -0.11
C ILE A 80 -20.16 5.91 -0.84
N LYS A 81 -20.29 4.62 -1.15
CA LYS A 81 -19.35 3.87 -2.00
C LYS A 81 -20.03 3.54 -3.32
N ILE A 82 -19.33 3.80 -4.43
CA ILE A 82 -19.70 3.37 -5.77
C ILE A 82 -18.57 2.51 -6.31
N SER A 83 -18.85 1.26 -6.70
CA SER A 83 -17.88 0.41 -7.38
C SER A 83 -18.18 0.38 -8.88
N ALA A 84 -17.15 0.65 -9.68
CA ALA A 84 -17.21 0.62 -11.13
C ALA A 84 -16.17 -0.37 -11.70
N LYS A 85 -16.55 -1.11 -12.74
CA LYS A 85 -15.65 -1.99 -13.50
C LYS A 85 -15.54 -1.47 -14.92
N GLY A 86 -14.36 -1.61 -15.55
CA GLY A 86 -14.09 -1.07 -16.88
C GLY A 86 -13.49 0.33 -16.82
N SER A 87 -12.86 0.75 -17.93
CA SER A 87 -12.05 1.98 -17.99
C SER A 87 -12.31 2.84 -19.23
N SER A 88 -12.98 2.32 -20.26
CA SER A 88 -13.47 3.14 -21.37
C SER A 88 -14.85 3.74 -21.07
N ASN A 89 -15.22 4.80 -21.80
CA ASN A 89 -16.50 5.50 -21.65
C ASN A 89 -16.84 5.83 -20.19
N LYS A 90 -15.93 6.55 -19.52
CA LYS A 90 -16.06 6.87 -18.09
C LYS A 90 -17.43 7.46 -17.77
N LEU A 91 -18.12 6.86 -16.81
CA LEU A 91 -19.36 7.37 -16.28
C LEU A 91 -19.10 8.49 -15.27
N SER A 92 -20.03 9.43 -15.19
CA SER A 92 -20.01 10.49 -14.17
C SER A 92 -21.18 10.32 -13.20
N VAL A 93 -20.93 10.53 -11.92
CA VAL A 93 -21.99 10.79 -10.95
C VAL A 93 -22.57 12.17 -11.27
N THR A 94 -23.87 12.20 -11.53
CA THR A 94 -24.61 13.41 -11.91
C THR A 94 -25.39 13.99 -10.74
N SER A 95 -25.88 13.17 -9.80
CA SER A 95 -26.44 13.70 -8.56
C SER A 95 -26.47 12.71 -7.41
N PHE A 96 -26.51 13.22 -6.18
CA PHE A 96 -26.92 12.48 -4.99
C PHE A 96 -28.11 13.14 -4.33
N THR A 97 -29.11 12.35 -3.94
CA THR A 97 -30.28 12.84 -3.19
C THR A 97 -30.27 12.24 -1.81
N PHE A 98 -30.43 13.08 -0.80
CA PHE A 98 -30.43 12.71 0.61
C PHE A 98 -31.78 13.02 1.24
N SER A 99 -32.19 12.17 2.18
CA SER A 99 -33.32 12.43 3.07
C SER A 99 -32.82 12.79 4.46
N ASN A 100 -33.42 13.80 5.05
CA ASN A 100 -33.28 14.23 6.43
C ASN A 100 -34.56 13.90 7.22
N GLN A 101 -34.42 13.48 8.48
CA GLN A 101 -35.56 13.11 9.34
C GLN A 101 -36.17 14.30 10.09
N PHE A 102 -35.55 15.47 10.07
CA PHE A 102 -36.13 16.67 10.67
C PHE A 102 -37.10 17.37 9.73
N ASP A 103 -38.09 18.05 10.32
CA ASP A 103 -38.86 19.08 9.60
C ASP A 103 -37.93 20.23 9.14
N GLU A 104 -38.41 21.01 8.17
CA GLU A 104 -37.66 22.12 7.56
C GLU A 104 -37.19 23.15 8.60
N ALA A 105 -38.04 23.55 9.54
CA ALA A 105 -37.72 24.60 10.51
C ALA A 105 -36.63 24.14 11.48
N THR A 106 -36.70 22.89 11.93
CA THR A 106 -35.70 22.25 12.79
C THR A 106 -34.38 22.05 12.04
N ALA A 107 -34.44 21.52 10.81
CA ALA A 107 -33.26 21.27 9.98
C ALA A 107 -32.49 22.57 9.67
N ASN A 108 -33.21 23.62 9.25
CA ASN A 108 -32.65 24.94 8.98
C ASN A 108 -31.96 25.59 10.18
N ARG A 109 -32.36 25.23 11.41
CA ARG A 109 -31.76 25.79 12.63
C ARG A 109 -30.58 24.98 13.15
N LEU A 110 -30.54 23.67 12.89
CA LEU A 110 -29.53 22.76 13.45
C LEU A 110 -28.35 22.53 12.52
N ILE A 111 -28.60 22.43 11.22
CA ILE A 111 -27.64 21.91 10.24
C ILE A 111 -27.36 23.02 9.22
N LYS A 112 -26.10 23.47 9.18
CA LYS A 112 -25.63 24.52 8.28
C LYS A 112 -24.50 24.03 7.40
N ASN A 113 -24.28 24.73 6.29
CA ASN A 113 -23.18 24.51 5.35
C ASN A 113 -22.93 23.01 5.04
N ILE A 114 -23.94 22.34 4.50
CA ILE A 114 -23.85 20.95 4.08
C ILE A 114 -22.94 20.90 2.85
N ARG A 115 -21.93 20.02 2.90
CA ARG A 115 -20.90 19.88 1.88
C ARG A 115 -20.74 18.42 1.52
N LEU A 116 -20.47 18.15 0.25
CA LEU A 116 -20.16 16.83 -0.24
C LEU A 116 -18.69 16.76 -0.65
N TRP A 117 -18.01 15.68 -0.30
CA TRP A 117 -16.58 15.48 -0.52
C TRP A 117 -16.35 14.21 -1.32
N SER A 118 -15.24 14.15 -2.07
CA SER A 118 -14.77 12.93 -2.72
C SER A 118 -13.35 12.61 -2.29
N THR A 119 -13.11 11.36 -1.91
CA THR A 119 -11.77 10.84 -1.57
C THR A 119 -11.25 9.86 -2.61
N ALA A 120 -11.84 9.88 -3.82
CA ALA A 120 -11.57 8.94 -4.90
C ALA A 120 -11.65 7.50 -4.39
N SER A 121 -10.58 6.72 -4.47
CA SER A 121 -10.54 5.32 -4.03
C SER A 121 -10.30 5.10 -2.54
N SER A 122 -10.15 6.16 -1.74
CA SER A 122 -9.91 6.01 -0.30
C SER A 122 -11.21 5.91 0.48
N ASP A 123 -11.36 4.83 1.26
CA ASP A 123 -12.50 4.54 2.13
C ASP A 123 -12.51 5.34 3.45
N GLN A 124 -11.64 6.34 3.57
CA GLN A 124 -11.51 7.19 4.75
C GLN A 124 -11.81 8.66 4.38
N PHE A 125 -12.66 9.31 5.19
CA PHE A 125 -13.01 10.71 4.97
C PHE A 125 -11.80 11.65 5.17
N SER A 126 -11.61 12.58 4.21
CA SER A 126 -10.77 13.77 4.36
C SER A 126 -11.42 14.99 3.68
N PRO A 127 -11.37 16.19 4.28
CA PRO A 127 -11.98 17.41 3.71
C PRO A 127 -11.03 18.11 2.72
N SER A 128 -10.48 17.37 1.75
CA SER A 128 -9.48 17.84 0.79
C SER A 128 -10.07 18.26 -0.56
N ARG A 129 -11.11 17.56 -1.04
CA ARG A 129 -11.76 17.82 -2.33
C ARG A 129 -13.27 17.87 -2.17
N GLN A 130 -13.81 19.08 -2.05
CA GLN A 130 -15.25 19.29 -2.12
C GLN A 130 -15.74 19.03 -3.55
N VAL A 131 -16.91 18.44 -3.67
CA VAL A 131 -17.62 18.21 -4.93
C VAL A 131 -19.03 18.78 -4.80
N GLY A 132 -19.50 19.47 -5.84
CA GLY A 132 -20.76 20.20 -5.78
C GLY A 132 -20.69 21.46 -4.91
N ASN A 133 -21.79 22.22 -4.89
CA ASN A 133 -21.89 23.47 -4.16
C ASN A 133 -22.26 23.24 -2.70
N THR A 134 -21.74 24.08 -1.80
CA THR A 134 -22.17 24.09 -0.40
C THR A 134 -23.64 24.49 -0.32
N LEU A 135 -24.45 23.72 0.40
CA LEU A 135 -25.81 24.11 0.75
C LEU A 135 -25.78 24.84 2.10
N PRO A 136 -26.11 26.15 2.18
CA PRO A 136 -25.98 26.89 3.43
C PRO A 136 -26.90 26.38 4.54
N GLN A 137 -28.06 25.81 4.18
CA GLN A 137 -29.08 25.29 5.10
C GLN A 137 -29.99 24.27 4.41
N LEU A 138 -30.75 23.50 5.20
CA LEU A 138 -31.71 22.51 4.72
C LEU A 138 -33.14 23.07 4.71
N SER A 139 -33.64 23.46 3.54
CA SER A 139 -35.02 23.94 3.36
C SER A 139 -36.05 22.85 3.09
N GLN A 140 -35.65 21.58 3.00
CA GLN A 140 -36.56 20.49 2.65
C GLN A 140 -36.15 19.19 3.36
N SER A 141 -37.11 18.27 3.53
CA SER A 141 -36.85 16.92 4.03
C SER A 141 -35.98 16.09 3.08
N THR A 142 -35.94 16.46 1.80
CA THR A 142 -35.04 15.89 0.80
C THR A 142 -34.24 17.00 0.12
N PHE A 143 -32.96 16.76 -0.16
CA PHE A 143 -32.10 17.70 -0.86
C PHE A 143 -31.13 16.98 -1.80
N THR A 144 -30.70 17.67 -2.84
CA THR A 144 -29.88 17.10 -3.91
C THR A 144 -28.58 17.88 -4.09
N PHE A 145 -27.49 17.14 -4.33
CA PHE A 145 -26.25 17.68 -4.85
C PHE A 145 -26.14 17.32 -6.32
N ASP A 146 -26.12 18.33 -7.19
CA ASP A 146 -25.83 18.15 -8.61
C ASP A 146 -24.32 18.17 -8.85
N LEU A 147 -23.86 17.25 -9.69
CA LEU A 147 -22.45 16.94 -9.91
C LEU A 147 -22.16 16.69 -11.40
N ASN A 148 -20.89 16.76 -11.74
CA ASN A 148 -20.35 16.15 -12.96
C ASN A 148 -19.01 15.48 -12.60
N HIS A 149 -19.07 14.48 -11.73
CA HIS A 149 -17.87 13.84 -11.18
C HIS A 149 -17.58 12.52 -11.91
N SER A 150 -16.56 12.51 -12.76
CA SER A 150 -16.10 11.28 -13.43
C SER A 150 -15.65 10.23 -12.42
N LEU A 151 -16.16 9.02 -12.55
CA LEU A 151 -15.75 7.85 -11.77
C LEU A 151 -14.41 7.30 -12.26
N GLN A 152 -13.68 6.71 -11.34
CA GLN A 152 -12.50 5.88 -11.62
C GLN A 152 -12.90 4.41 -11.64
N GLN A 153 -12.13 3.60 -12.35
CA GLN A 153 -12.25 2.14 -12.23
C GLN A 153 -11.96 1.73 -10.78
N GLY A 154 -12.77 0.83 -10.22
CA GLY A 154 -12.69 0.39 -8.84
C GLY A 154 -13.67 1.12 -7.93
N GLU A 155 -13.28 1.30 -6.68
CA GLU A 155 -14.12 1.95 -5.67
C GLU A 155 -13.98 3.48 -5.72
N ASN A 156 -15.09 4.17 -5.52
CA ASN A 156 -15.18 5.62 -5.47
C ASN A 156 -15.99 6.01 -4.22
N PHE A 157 -15.44 6.89 -3.40
CA PHE A 157 -15.97 7.25 -2.09
C PHE A 157 -16.37 8.72 -2.02
N PHE A 158 -17.56 8.95 -1.46
CA PHE A 158 -18.14 10.27 -1.25
C PHE A 158 -18.61 10.43 0.18
N TRP A 159 -18.54 11.64 0.71
CA TRP A 159 -18.82 11.92 2.13
C TRP A 159 -19.63 13.18 2.29
N LEU A 160 -20.72 13.09 3.04
CA LEU A 160 -21.56 14.23 3.40
C LEU A 160 -21.14 14.76 4.77
N THR A 161 -20.90 16.06 4.86
CA THR A 161 -20.61 16.74 6.12
C THR A 161 -21.52 17.94 6.33
N ALA A 162 -21.69 18.39 7.57
CA ALA A 162 -22.32 19.67 7.87
C ALA A 162 -21.68 20.34 9.09
N ASP A 163 -21.98 21.63 9.26
CA ASP A 163 -21.73 22.37 10.49
C ASP A 163 -22.97 22.22 11.40
N ILE A 164 -22.74 22.00 12.69
CA ILE A 164 -23.80 21.81 13.68
C ILE A 164 -23.92 23.09 14.52
N GLU A 165 -25.07 23.73 14.48
CA GLU A 165 -25.27 25.02 15.16
C GLU A 165 -25.22 24.91 16.69
N PRO A 166 -24.66 25.92 17.39
CA PRO A 166 -24.46 25.90 18.84
C PRO A 166 -25.76 26.05 19.65
N GLU A 167 -26.69 26.88 19.17
CA GLU A 167 -27.88 27.30 19.91
C GLU A 167 -29.16 26.86 19.22
N THR A 168 -29.66 25.70 19.62
CA THR A 168 -30.97 25.25 19.18
C THR A 168 -31.80 24.78 20.37
N ASN A 169 -32.97 25.39 20.58
CA ASN A 169 -34.05 24.86 21.42
C ASN A 169 -34.70 23.65 20.71
N ILE A 170 -33.88 22.77 20.14
CA ILE A 170 -34.31 21.58 19.42
C ILE A 170 -34.18 20.41 20.37
N ASP A 171 -35.32 19.79 20.65
CA ASP A 171 -35.42 18.62 21.50
C ASP A 171 -35.20 17.33 20.69
N SER A 172 -34.02 17.22 20.08
CA SER A 172 -33.56 15.98 19.46
C SER A 172 -32.20 15.58 20.00
N ASP A 173 -32.06 14.29 20.29
CA ASP A 173 -30.82 13.67 20.74
C ASP A 173 -30.05 13.02 19.60
N PHE A 174 -30.57 13.06 18.37
CA PHE A 174 -29.93 12.42 17.23
C PHE A 174 -30.14 13.14 15.90
N ILE A 175 -29.16 13.01 14.99
CA ILE A 175 -29.25 13.43 13.59
C ILE A 175 -29.23 12.18 12.71
N GLN A 176 -30.17 12.11 11.75
CA GLN A 176 -30.24 11.02 10.77
C GLN A 176 -30.44 11.63 9.37
N ILE A 177 -29.40 11.54 8.54
CA ILE A 177 -29.43 11.92 7.13
C ILE A 177 -28.90 10.74 6.32
N THR A 178 -29.59 10.35 5.26
CA THR A 178 -29.26 9.13 4.49
C THR A 178 -29.38 9.40 3.00
N CYS A 179 -28.43 8.88 2.20
CA CYS A 179 -28.53 8.94 0.75
C CYS A 179 -29.63 8.00 0.26
N ILE A 180 -30.62 8.51 -0.45
CA ILE A 180 -31.78 7.74 -0.93
C ILE A 180 -31.73 7.47 -2.44
N ALA A 181 -30.97 8.27 -3.21
CA ALA A 181 -30.80 8.04 -4.64
C ALA A 181 -29.43 8.56 -5.14
N THR A 182 -28.80 7.80 -6.03
CA THR A 182 -27.59 8.19 -6.76
C THR A 182 -27.87 8.16 -8.26
N LYS A 183 -27.64 9.27 -8.97
CA LYS A 183 -27.71 9.30 -10.44
C LYS A 183 -26.31 9.21 -11.04
N ILE A 184 -26.13 8.30 -11.99
CA ILE A 184 -24.88 8.06 -12.71
C ILE A 184 -25.21 8.02 -14.20
N GLY A 185 -24.67 8.99 -14.96
CA GLY A 185 -25.13 9.25 -16.31
C GLY A 185 -26.64 9.57 -16.31
N THR A 186 -27.42 8.79 -17.05
CA THR A 186 -28.88 8.90 -17.13
C THR A 186 -29.63 7.93 -16.20
N LEU A 187 -28.93 7.03 -15.52
CA LEU A 187 -29.52 6.00 -14.67
C LEU A 187 -29.60 6.44 -13.21
N SER A 188 -30.65 6.01 -12.51
CA SER A 188 -30.82 6.19 -11.06
C SER A 188 -30.62 4.86 -10.35
N TYR A 189 -29.88 4.90 -9.25
CA TYR A 189 -29.57 3.76 -8.39
C TYR A 189 -30.05 4.06 -6.97
N ASP A 190 -30.69 3.08 -6.34
CA ASP A 190 -31.04 3.13 -4.92
C ASP A 190 -29.87 2.55 -4.11
N PRO A 191 -29.14 3.36 -3.32
CA PRO A 191 -27.97 2.88 -2.60
C PRO A 191 -28.37 1.82 -1.57
N ILE A 192 -27.62 0.72 -1.53
CA ILE A 192 -27.82 -0.33 -0.54
C ILE A 192 -27.58 0.28 0.86
N PRO A 193 -28.55 0.19 1.80
CA PRO A 193 -28.41 0.76 3.13
C PRO A 193 -27.35 0.00 3.96
N PRO A 194 -26.79 0.63 5.00
CA PRO A 194 -25.82 -0.05 5.85
C PRO A 194 -26.51 -1.08 6.76
N SER A 195 -25.77 -2.10 7.20
CA SER A 195 -26.29 -3.15 8.11
C SER A 195 -26.70 -2.63 9.49
N ARG A 196 -26.18 -1.47 9.89
CA ARG A 196 -26.57 -0.75 11.11
C ARG A 196 -27.28 0.54 10.72
N ARG A 197 -28.29 0.94 11.51
CA ARG A 197 -28.99 2.21 11.31
C ARG A 197 -28.00 3.38 11.42
N LEU A 198 -27.98 4.25 10.41
CA LEU A 198 -27.16 5.46 10.37
C LEU A 198 -27.82 6.53 11.26
N VAL A 199 -27.40 6.61 12.52
CA VAL A 199 -27.91 7.57 13.51
C VAL A 199 -26.73 8.14 14.28
N HIS A 200 -26.63 9.46 14.29
CA HIS A 200 -25.61 10.18 15.04
C HIS A 200 -26.19 10.70 16.35
N LYS A 201 -25.56 10.38 17.48
CA LYS A 201 -25.91 10.99 18.76
C LYS A 201 -25.49 12.47 18.75
N LEU A 202 -26.38 13.38 19.11
CA LEU A 202 -26.10 14.80 19.25
C LEU A 202 -25.89 15.13 20.73
N LEU A 203 -24.71 15.67 21.09
CA LEU A 203 -24.47 16.21 22.43
C LEU A 203 -24.92 17.67 22.50
N LYS A 204 -25.86 17.94 23.41
CA LYS A 204 -26.47 19.26 23.64
C LYS A 204 -25.60 20.21 24.49
N ASN A 205 -24.29 19.97 24.59
CA ASN A 205 -23.36 20.78 25.37
C ASN A 205 -23.28 22.22 24.81
N LYS A 206 -23.03 23.20 25.69
CA LYS A 206 -22.80 24.60 25.30
C LYS A 206 -21.36 24.74 24.76
N PRO A 207 -21.17 25.15 23.49
CA PRO A 207 -19.84 25.32 22.94
C PRO A 207 -19.20 26.64 23.36
N TYR A 208 -17.89 26.59 23.60
CA TYR A 208 -17.02 27.73 23.80
C TYR A 208 -15.85 27.63 22.83
N TYR A 209 -15.50 28.74 22.21
CA TYR A 209 -14.49 28.81 21.17
C TYR A 209 -13.33 29.68 21.65
N SER A 210 -12.11 29.28 21.33
CA SER A 210 -10.90 30.05 21.67
C SER A 210 -10.94 31.41 20.97
N THR A 211 -10.75 32.53 21.68
CA THR A 211 -10.78 33.88 21.10
C THR A 211 -9.44 34.34 20.49
N GLY A 212 -8.39 33.54 20.66
CA GLY A 212 -7.05 33.79 20.10
C GLY A 212 -6.05 32.76 20.62
N ASN A 213 -4.77 33.12 20.58
CA ASN A 213 -3.71 32.33 21.22
C ASN A 213 -3.71 32.58 22.73
N GLY A 214 -3.48 31.55 23.54
CA GLY A 214 -3.51 31.72 25.00
C GLY A 214 -3.35 30.43 25.78
N ASP A 215 -3.72 30.47 27.06
CA ASP A 215 -3.80 29.30 27.93
C ASP A 215 -5.22 28.72 27.91
N ILE A 216 -5.36 27.39 27.86
CA ILE A 216 -6.68 26.74 27.88
C ILE A 216 -7.45 26.99 29.18
N LEU A 217 -6.78 27.42 30.25
CA LEU A 217 -7.37 27.75 31.54
C LEU A 217 -7.60 29.26 31.75
N ASP A 218 -7.38 30.09 30.74
CA ASP A 218 -7.80 31.50 30.81
C ASP A 218 -9.28 31.61 30.45
N LEU A 219 -10.12 32.01 31.42
CA LEU A 219 -11.55 32.26 31.21
C LEU A 219 -11.81 33.27 30.07
N LYS A 220 -10.91 34.25 29.88
CA LYS A 220 -11.02 35.27 28.82
C LYS A 220 -10.63 34.73 27.45
N GLY A 221 -9.95 33.60 27.41
CA GLY A 221 -9.59 32.91 26.18
C GLY A 221 -10.76 32.22 25.49
N TRP A 222 -11.97 32.23 26.08
CA TRP A 222 -13.12 31.47 25.61
C TRP A 222 -14.38 32.33 25.46
N ASN A 223 -15.11 32.15 24.35
CA ASN A 223 -16.37 32.83 24.08
C ASN A 223 -17.43 31.87 23.52
N SER A 224 -18.71 32.07 23.84
CA SER A 224 -19.79 31.21 23.37
C SER A 224 -20.11 31.33 21.87
N LYS A 225 -19.52 32.32 21.18
CA LYS A 225 -19.60 32.48 19.72
C LYS A 225 -18.21 32.54 19.09
N ARG A 226 -18.11 32.05 17.85
CA ARG A 226 -16.87 31.95 17.07
C ARG A 226 -16.25 33.30 16.69
N ASP A 227 -17.06 34.35 16.63
CA ASP A 227 -16.68 35.72 16.27
C ASP A 227 -16.32 36.58 17.50
N GLY A 228 -16.38 36.02 18.71
CA GLY A 228 -16.13 36.73 19.95
C GLY A 228 -17.29 37.60 20.45
N ALA A 229 -18.41 37.69 19.72
CA ALA A 229 -19.56 38.52 20.09
C ALA A 229 -20.52 37.82 21.09
N GLY A 230 -20.16 36.64 21.58
CA GLY A 230 -20.94 35.87 22.55
C GLY A 230 -20.58 36.17 24.00
N GLU A 231 -20.98 35.28 24.89
CA GLU A 231 -20.72 35.37 26.32
C GLU A 231 -19.35 34.82 26.68
N SER A 232 -18.62 35.53 27.53
CA SER A 232 -17.40 35.02 28.14
C SER A 232 -17.67 33.83 29.05
N LEU A 233 -16.69 32.92 29.15
CA LEU A 233 -16.77 31.81 30.09
C LEU A 233 -16.67 32.31 31.54
N LEU A 234 -17.61 31.88 32.39
CA LEU A 234 -17.61 32.24 33.82
C LEU A 234 -16.80 31.26 34.67
N SER A 235 -16.82 29.97 34.33
CA SER A 235 -16.06 28.92 35.03
C SER A 235 -15.87 27.68 34.16
N PHE A 236 -14.82 26.90 34.45
CA PHE A 236 -14.60 25.57 33.85
C PHE A 236 -15.39 24.45 34.54
N SER A 237 -16.16 24.76 35.59
CA SER A 237 -16.90 23.77 36.38
C SER A 237 -18.15 23.25 35.70
N ASN A 238 -18.53 23.79 34.54
CA ASN A 238 -19.71 23.33 33.80
C ASN A 238 -19.42 22.00 33.08
N PRO A 239 -20.00 20.86 33.52
CA PRO A 239 -19.77 19.56 32.89
C PRO A 239 -20.37 19.46 31.49
N ASN A 240 -21.32 20.35 31.14
CA ASN A 240 -22.02 20.38 29.87
C ASN A 240 -21.40 21.40 28.89
N ALA A 241 -20.11 21.69 29.00
CA ALA A 241 -19.38 22.56 28.09
C ALA A 241 -18.49 21.76 27.12
N THR A 242 -18.37 22.25 25.89
CA THR A 242 -17.36 21.77 24.91
C THR A 242 -16.47 22.94 24.51
N PHE A 243 -15.17 22.71 24.49
CA PHE A 243 -14.17 23.73 24.20
C PHE A 243 -13.54 23.46 22.84
N HIS A 244 -13.61 24.42 21.93
CA HIS A 244 -13.15 24.28 20.54
C HIS A 244 -11.98 25.23 20.29
N ILE A 245 -10.80 24.68 20.01
CA ILE A 245 -9.63 25.45 19.58
C ILE A 245 -9.80 25.72 18.08
N GLN A 246 -10.06 26.99 17.76
CA GLN A 246 -10.43 27.44 16.42
C GLN A 246 -9.25 27.39 15.43
N PRO A 247 -9.54 27.40 14.11
CA PRO A 247 -8.51 27.48 13.08
C PRO A 247 -7.58 28.68 13.27
N GLY A 248 -6.27 28.43 13.20
CA GLY A 248 -5.24 29.47 13.35
C GLY A 248 -4.87 29.82 14.79
N HIS A 249 -5.58 29.29 15.79
CA HIS A 249 -5.27 29.53 17.20
C HIS A 249 -4.35 28.46 17.77
N ILE A 250 -3.45 28.87 18.66
CA ILE A 250 -2.53 28.03 19.42
C ILE A 250 -2.85 28.22 20.90
N MET A 251 -3.38 27.16 21.52
CA MET A 251 -3.66 27.16 22.95
C MET A 251 -2.65 26.29 23.69
N THR A 252 -2.16 26.77 24.83
CA THR A 252 -1.22 26.05 25.70
C THR A 252 -1.93 25.49 26.93
N ASN A 253 -1.58 24.28 27.35
CA ASN A 253 -1.96 23.69 28.62
C ASN A 253 -0.76 23.62 29.56
N ARG A 254 -0.74 24.50 30.58
CA ARG A 254 0.39 24.61 31.53
C ARG A 254 0.11 23.99 32.89
N LEU A 255 -1.15 23.81 33.26
CA LEU A 255 -1.56 23.31 34.57
C LEU A 255 -2.69 22.30 34.40
N SER A 256 -2.85 21.43 35.38
CA SER A 256 -3.81 20.33 35.31
C SER A 256 -5.26 20.76 35.60
N GLY A 257 -5.75 21.77 34.88
CA GLY A 257 -7.17 22.16 34.90
C GLY A 257 -8.03 21.13 34.14
N CYS A 258 -9.29 21.00 34.56
CA CYS A 258 -10.22 20.01 34.01
C CYS A 258 -11.14 20.65 32.97
N LEU A 259 -11.10 20.16 31.72
CA LEU A 259 -12.06 20.53 30.67
C LEU A 259 -12.84 19.27 30.30
N PRO A 260 -14.18 19.22 30.41
CA PRO A 260 -14.93 18.00 30.10
C PRO A 260 -14.66 17.48 28.68
N THR A 261 -14.84 18.32 27.66
CA THR A 261 -14.57 17.97 26.26
C THR A 261 -13.78 19.06 25.58
N LEU A 262 -12.60 18.71 25.07
CA LEU A 262 -11.72 19.60 24.31
C LEU A 262 -11.59 19.09 22.87
N ILE A 263 -11.87 19.97 21.90
CA ILE A 263 -11.84 19.69 20.47
C ILE A 263 -10.81 20.60 19.83
N VAL A 264 -9.84 20.02 19.14
CA VAL A 264 -8.86 20.75 18.32
C VAL A 264 -9.35 20.74 16.89
N GLU A 265 -9.81 21.88 16.38
CA GLU A 265 -10.36 21.99 15.03
C GLU A 265 -9.27 22.00 13.95
N ARG A 266 -9.69 21.98 12.69
CA ARG A 266 -8.79 22.07 11.54
C ARG A 266 -7.91 23.32 11.64
N ASN A 267 -6.60 23.16 11.53
CA ASN A 267 -5.59 24.22 11.69
C ASN A 267 -5.53 24.85 13.10
N GLY A 268 -6.26 24.33 14.08
CA GLY A 268 -6.07 24.65 15.49
C GLY A 268 -4.91 23.83 16.07
N VAL A 269 -4.24 24.38 17.08
CA VAL A 269 -3.10 23.72 17.74
C VAL A 269 -3.26 23.73 19.25
N LEU A 270 -3.11 22.55 19.86
CA LEU A 270 -2.96 22.41 21.30
C LEU A 270 -1.51 22.07 21.64
N GLN A 271 -0.88 22.83 22.53
CA GLN A 271 0.43 22.54 23.08
C GLN A 271 0.33 22.24 24.56
N SER A 272 0.73 21.05 25.00
CA SER A 272 0.63 20.67 26.40
C SER A 272 1.99 20.45 27.03
N THR A 273 2.23 21.14 28.14
CA THR A 273 3.40 20.91 29.02
C THR A 273 3.00 20.16 30.30
N SER A 274 1.77 19.66 30.38
CA SER A 274 1.31 18.84 31.50
C SER A 274 0.33 17.76 31.02
N ALA A 275 -0.21 16.93 31.93
CA ALA A 275 -1.30 16.02 31.58
C ALA A 275 -2.60 16.82 31.35
N ILE A 276 -3.30 16.52 30.25
CA ILE A 276 -4.59 17.15 29.93
C ILE A 276 -5.69 16.41 30.67
N LYS A 277 -6.26 17.03 31.71
CA LYS A 277 -7.41 16.46 32.41
C LYS A 277 -8.68 16.79 31.62
N SER A 278 -9.10 15.87 30.77
CA SER A 278 -10.40 15.93 30.11
C SER A 278 -11.07 14.58 30.03
N ASP A 279 -12.40 14.56 29.93
CA ASP A 279 -13.11 13.30 29.62
C ASP A 279 -12.86 12.91 28.17
N LEU A 280 -12.80 13.89 27.27
CA LEU A 280 -12.45 13.71 25.87
C LEU A 280 -11.49 14.81 25.40
N LEU A 281 -10.44 14.39 24.72
CA LEU A 281 -9.67 15.22 23.80
C LEU A 281 -9.82 14.64 22.39
N GLU A 282 -10.46 15.40 21.50
CA GLU A 282 -10.67 15.01 20.10
C GLU A 282 -9.89 15.96 19.17
N VAL A 283 -9.02 15.40 18.34
CA VAL A 283 -8.27 16.16 17.32
C VAL A 283 -8.90 15.89 15.96
N GLN A 284 -9.49 16.91 15.37
CA GLN A 284 -10.20 16.85 14.08
C GLN A 284 -9.23 16.80 12.89
N PRO A 285 -9.70 16.47 11.67
CA PRO A 285 -8.86 16.50 10.48
C PRO A 285 -8.14 17.85 10.30
N GLY A 286 -6.81 17.83 10.21
CA GLY A 286 -5.95 19.01 10.11
C GLY A 286 -5.67 19.74 11.43
N GLY A 287 -6.23 19.30 12.57
CA GLY A 287 -5.84 19.76 13.90
C GLY A 287 -4.55 19.10 14.38
N ILE A 288 -3.82 19.77 15.28
CA ILE A 288 -2.55 19.28 15.81
C ILE A 288 -2.51 19.34 17.33
N PHE A 289 -2.10 18.24 17.96
CA PHE A 289 -1.81 18.18 19.40
C PHE A 289 -0.31 17.91 19.62
N PHE A 290 0.36 18.76 20.39
CA PHE A 290 1.72 18.56 20.88
C PHE A 290 1.71 18.20 22.37
N GLN A 291 2.38 17.12 22.73
CA GLN A 291 2.77 16.85 24.12
C GLN A 291 4.28 17.12 24.26
N LEU A 292 4.62 18.20 24.95
CA LEU A 292 5.97 18.76 25.05
C LEU A 292 6.76 18.25 26.25
N GLU A 293 6.09 18.03 27.38
CA GLU A 293 6.72 17.60 28.63
C GLU A 293 6.22 16.23 29.09
N ARG A 294 7.01 15.62 29.98
CA ARG A 294 6.83 14.24 30.44
C ARG A 294 5.45 14.01 31.05
N VAL A 295 4.74 13.03 30.51
CA VAL A 295 3.49 12.54 31.09
C VAL A 295 3.80 11.41 32.07
N VAL A 296 3.45 11.62 33.34
CA VAL A 296 3.66 10.64 34.42
C VAL A 296 2.42 9.79 34.70
N ASP A 297 1.24 10.23 34.23
CA ASP A 297 -0.03 9.55 34.39
C ASP A 297 -0.71 9.37 33.03
N PRO A 298 -0.84 8.13 32.52
CA PRO A 298 -1.51 7.86 31.24
C PRO A 298 -3.03 8.00 31.32
N SER A 299 -3.63 8.17 32.50
CA SER A 299 -5.09 8.13 32.66
C SER A 299 -5.82 9.36 32.11
N ASN A 300 -5.05 10.39 31.73
CA ASN A 300 -5.53 11.69 31.29
C ASN A 300 -5.00 12.01 29.87
N PRO A 301 -5.85 12.46 28.93
CA PRO A 301 -7.32 12.53 29.04
C PRO A 301 -7.95 11.15 29.24
N LYS A 302 -9.23 11.04 29.64
CA LYS A 302 -9.89 9.72 29.72
C LYS A 302 -9.97 9.07 28.34
N ILE A 303 -10.25 9.88 27.31
CA ILE A 303 -10.23 9.43 25.91
C ILE A 303 -9.40 10.42 25.10
N LEU A 304 -8.35 9.92 24.43
CA LEU A 304 -7.67 10.63 23.35
C LEU A 304 -8.15 10.08 22.00
N CYS A 305 -8.82 10.91 21.22
CA CYS A 305 -9.33 10.56 19.90
C CYS A 305 -8.61 11.35 18.80
N LEU A 306 -7.99 10.64 17.86
CA LEU A 306 -7.35 11.22 16.68
C LEU A 306 -8.14 10.81 15.44
N LYS A 307 -8.76 11.78 14.77
CA LYS A 307 -9.53 11.54 13.53
C LYS A 307 -8.61 11.40 12.32
N ASN A 308 -9.13 10.90 11.20
CA ASN A 308 -8.37 10.80 9.95
C ASN A 308 -7.83 12.18 9.53
N GLY A 309 -6.54 12.27 9.20
CA GLY A 309 -5.87 13.53 8.85
C GLY A 309 -5.52 14.45 10.03
N SER A 310 -5.78 14.04 11.28
CA SER A 310 -5.29 14.73 12.48
C SER A 310 -3.85 14.34 12.80
N GLN A 311 -3.15 15.17 13.60
CA GLN A 311 -1.78 14.90 14.01
C GLN A 311 -1.59 14.99 15.52
N PHE A 312 -0.85 14.05 16.08
CA PHE A 312 -0.32 14.09 17.43
C PHE A 312 1.21 14.01 17.39
N VAL A 313 1.89 14.95 18.04
CA VAL A 313 3.35 15.03 18.11
C VAL A 313 3.79 14.85 19.56
N ASN A 314 4.47 13.74 19.83
CA ASN A 314 5.02 13.41 21.13
C ASN A 314 6.49 13.83 21.20
N GLN A 315 6.83 14.77 22.07
CA GLN A 315 8.20 15.28 22.28
C GLN A 315 8.71 14.96 23.70
N GLN A 316 8.20 13.89 24.31
CA GLN A 316 8.51 13.51 25.68
C GLN A 316 8.66 12.00 25.87
N SER A 317 9.46 11.60 26.84
CA SER A 317 9.84 10.20 27.09
C SER A 317 8.95 9.43 28.08
N GLY A 318 7.90 10.03 28.63
CA GLY A 318 6.96 9.38 29.55
C GLY A 318 5.87 8.57 28.84
N TYR A 319 4.72 8.43 29.52
CA TYR A 319 3.58 7.68 29.00
C TYR A 319 2.94 8.36 27.79
N LEU A 320 2.33 7.55 26.92
CA LEU A 320 1.44 8.09 25.89
C LEU A 320 0.14 8.59 26.56
N PRO A 321 -0.29 9.85 26.31
CA PRO A 321 -1.51 10.39 26.92
C PRO A 321 -2.76 9.57 26.56
N GLY A 322 -3.75 9.58 27.45
CA GLY A 322 -5.05 8.97 27.18
C GLY A 322 -5.26 7.62 27.87
N LYS A 323 -6.27 7.47 28.73
CA LYS A 323 -6.62 6.15 29.27
C LYS A 323 -7.10 5.23 28.16
N GLU A 324 -8.03 5.72 27.34
CA GLU A 324 -8.47 5.10 26.10
C GLU A 324 -7.93 5.89 24.91
N LYS A 325 -7.47 5.19 23.88
CA LYS A 325 -6.85 5.78 22.68
C LYS A 325 -7.60 5.30 21.45
N ARG A 326 -8.21 6.25 20.73
CA ARG A 326 -9.03 5.98 19.53
C ARG A 326 -8.39 6.67 18.33
N PHE A 327 -7.43 5.99 17.70
CA PHE A 327 -6.68 6.54 16.58
C PHE A 327 -7.23 5.98 15.27
N ALA A 328 -7.75 6.87 14.42
CA ALA A 328 -8.26 6.49 13.12
C ALA A 328 -7.11 6.08 12.17
N LYS A 329 -7.40 5.26 11.15
CA LYS A 329 -6.40 4.68 10.23
C LYS A 329 -5.45 5.72 9.62
N GLN A 330 -5.96 6.89 9.23
CA GLN A 330 -5.17 7.98 8.63
C GLN A 330 -4.80 9.11 9.62
N SER A 331 -5.03 8.93 10.92
CA SER A 331 -4.40 9.81 11.91
C SER A 331 -2.89 9.65 11.89
N VAL A 332 -2.12 10.65 12.30
CA VAL A 332 -0.65 10.57 12.32
C VAL A 332 -0.14 10.81 13.73
N VAL A 333 0.64 9.86 14.25
CA VAL A 333 1.42 10.06 15.47
C VAL A 333 2.90 10.20 15.11
N ILE A 334 3.51 11.32 15.50
CA ILE A 334 4.93 11.60 15.31
C ILE A 334 5.63 11.50 16.66
N LEU A 335 6.50 10.51 16.81
CA LEU A 335 7.30 10.26 18.00
C LEU A 335 8.68 10.89 17.82
N LYS A 336 8.84 12.11 18.34
CA LYS A 336 10.11 12.85 18.35
C LYS A 336 10.94 12.59 19.60
N ASP A 337 10.28 12.26 20.70
CA ASP A 337 10.88 11.65 21.88
C ASP A 337 9.93 10.59 22.46
N PHE A 338 10.47 9.56 23.13
CA PHE A 338 9.73 8.43 23.69
C PHE A 338 10.64 7.52 24.53
N SER A 339 10.04 6.63 25.32
CA SER A 339 10.75 5.54 26.01
C SER A 339 9.90 4.26 26.05
N SER A 340 10.34 3.24 26.79
CA SER A 340 9.54 2.06 27.08
C SER A 340 8.21 2.39 27.79
N GLN A 341 8.12 3.51 28.52
CA GLN A 341 6.86 3.98 29.12
C GLN A 341 5.83 4.37 28.05
N THR A 342 6.28 4.95 26.94
CA THR A 342 5.41 5.34 25.82
C THR A 342 4.71 4.11 25.22
N PHE A 343 5.38 2.96 25.22
CA PHE A 343 4.90 1.69 24.67
C PHE A 343 4.39 0.69 25.73
N SER A 344 4.19 1.14 26.96
CA SER A 344 3.80 0.27 28.09
C SER A 344 2.38 -0.33 27.98
N GLN A 345 1.58 0.15 27.04
CA GLN A 345 0.20 -0.30 26.80
C GLN A 345 0.03 -0.70 25.33
N SER A 346 -0.83 -1.69 25.06
CA SER A 346 -1.22 -2.02 23.69
C SER A 346 -2.07 -0.88 23.11
N VAL A 347 -1.68 -0.40 21.93
CA VAL A 347 -2.35 0.69 21.22
C VAL A 347 -2.61 0.25 19.79
N THR A 348 -3.81 0.50 19.29
CA THR A 348 -4.10 0.42 17.85
C THR A 348 -3.83 1.79 17.24
N TRP A 349 -2.79 1.88 16.44
CA TRP A 349 -2.31 3.13 15.85
C TRP A 349 -2.97 3.43 14.50
N GLY A 350 -2.99 4.72 14.13
CA GLY A 350 -3.15 5.14 12.74
C GLY A 350 -1.85 4.96 11.97
N ASN A 351 -1.32 6.03 11.40
CA ASN A 351 0.05 6.12 10.93
C ASN A 351 0.99 6.47 12.10
N VAL A 352 2.20 5.91 12.10
CA VAL A 352 3.24 6.20 13.09
C VAL A 352 4.51 6.63 12.38
N ILE A 353 5.08 7.75 12.81
CA ILE A 353 6.36 8.28 12.33
C ILE A 353 7.32 8.35 13.51
N ILE A 354 8.46 7.70 13.39
CA ILE A 354 9.54 7.71 14.38
C ILE A 354 10.66 8.59 13.86
N ASP A 355 10.91 9.71 14.55
CA ASP A 355 11.89 10.73 14.16
C ASP A 355 12.59 11.29 15.41
N ASN A 356 13.37 10.44 16.07
CA ASN A 356 14.14 10.78 17.26
C ASN A 356 15.65 10.65 16.98
N ASN A 357 16.44 11.66 17.33
CA ASN A 357 17.90 11.68 17.15
C ASN A 357 18.71 11.52 18.44
N LYS A 358 18.07 11.43 19.61
CA LYS A 358 18.70 11.44 20.94
C LYS A 358 18.35 10.25 21.82
N MET A 359 17.62 9.28 21.30
CA MET A 359 17.22 8.10 22.08
C MET A 359 18.34 7.09 22.29
N GLU A 360 18.21 6.34 23.38
CA GLU A 360 18.85 5.04 23.58
C GLU A 360 18.00 3.93 22.92
N SER A 361 18.47 2.68 22.96
CA SER A 361 17.67 1.57 22.46
C SER A 361 16.43 1.35 23.33
N VAL A 362 15.26 1.20 22.71
CA VAL A 362 13.97 1.09 23.42
C VAL A 362 13.29 -0.23 23.05
N ASP A 363 12.98 -1.02 24.09
CA ASP A 363 12.06 -2.15 23.98
C ASP A 363 10.61 -1.62 23.91
N VAL A 364 9.95 -1.87 22.78
CA VAL A 364 8.55 -1.48 22.56
C VAL A 364 7.58 -2.54 23.04
N LYS A 365 8.04 -3.73 23.44
CA LYS A 365 7.20 -4.85 23.87
C LYS A 365 6.03 -5.04 22.90
N ASN A 366 4.80 -4.89 23.39
CA ASN A 366 3.55 -5.00 22.64
C ASN A 366 2.94 -3.64 22.28
N GLY A 367 3.63 -2.54 22.55
CA GLY A 367 3.10 -1.19 22.31
C GLY A 367 2.97 -0.81 20.84
N LEU A 368 3.70 -1.46 19.93
CA LEU A 368 3.62 -1.27 18.47
C LEU A 368 2.94 -2.44 17.73
N GLN A 369 2.16 -3.27 18.43
CA GLN A 369 1.59 -4.50 17.89
C GLN A 369 0.65 -4.28 16.68
N LYS A 370 -0.11 -3.17 16.65
CA LYS A 370 -1.12 -2.96 15.60
C LYS A 370 -1.12 -1.52 15.08
N ILE A 371 -0.72 -1.36 13.83
CA ILE A 371 -0.68 -0.10 13.09
C ILE A 371 -1.64 -0.25 11.91
N LEU A 372 -2.71 0.54 11.87
CA LEU A 372 -3.73 0.44 10.82
C LEU A 372 -3.26 1.09 9.51
N GLY A 373 -2.40 2.11 9.60
CA GLY A 373 -1.81 2.83 8.48
C GLY A 373 -0.35 2.45 8.24
N ASP A 374 0.46 3.44 7.89
CA ASP A 374 1.88 3.30 7.61
C ASP A 374 2.72 3.39 8.90
N LEU A 375 3.84 2.66 8.93
CA LEU A 375 4.92 2.87 9.88
C LEU A 375 6.12 3.44 9.13
N GLU A 376 6.54 4.65 9.49
CA GLU A 376 7.75 5.28 8.98
C GLU A 376 8.81 5.42 10.08
N ILE A 377 10.01 4.88 9.85
CA ILE A 377 11.18 5.08 10.70
C ILE A 377 12.17 5.96 9.95
N ARG A 378 12.32 7.19 10.42
CA ARG A 378 13.26 8.18 9.88
C ARG A 378 14.58 8.14 10.63
N LYS A 379 14.51 8.14 11.97
CA LYS A 379 15.66 8.25 12.86
C LYS A 379 15.37 7.57 14.20
N THR A 380 16.37 6.92 14.76
CA THR A 380 16.32 6.26 16.08
C THR A 380 17.51 6.61 16.97
N GLY A 381 18.14 7.79 16.80
CA GLY A 381 19.38 8.15 17.49
C GLY A 381 20.63 7.45 16.94
N ASN A 382 21.81 7.85 17.41
CA ASN A 382 23.07 7.25 16.95
C ASN A 382 23.21 5.82 17.49
N LYS A 383 23.12 4.82 16.61
CA LYS A 383 23.15 3.36 16.92
C LYS A 383 22.04 2.84 17.84
N ALA A 384 21.10 3.68 18.25
CA ALA A 384 19.98 3.23 19.04
C ALA A 384 18.98 2.47 18.15
N THR A 385 18.37 1.46 18.75
CA THR A 385 17.50 0.49 18.08
C THR A 385 16.14 0.47 18.77
N ILE A 386 15.08 0.52 17.98
CA ILE A 386 13.74 0.21 18.44
C ILE A 386 13.60 -1.29 18.29
N TYR A 387 13.27 -1.99 19.36
CA TYR A 387 13.22 -3.44 19.32
C TYR A 387 12.08 -4.03 20.12
N THR A 388 11.78 -5.29 19.84
CA THR A 388 10.92 -6.11 20.69
C THR A 388 11.47 -7.54 20.72
N THR A 389 11.42 -8.15 21.91
CA THR A 389 11.79 -9.55 22.14
C THR A 389 10.57 -10.45 22.34
N THR A 390 9.37 -9.88 22.22
CA THR A 390 8.10 -10.60 22.35
C THR A 390 7.84 -11.48 21.13
N THR A 391 7.00 -12.49 21.29
CA THR A 391 6.55 -13.38 20.20
C THR A 391 5.26 -12.88 19.54
N ASP A 392 4.74 -11.74 19.98
CA ASP A 392 3.53 -11.14 19.43
C ASP A 392 3.76 -10.63 18.01
N SER A 393 2.68 -10.60 17.23
CA SER A 393 2.72 -10.14 15.84
C SER A 393 2.65 -8.62 15.77
N ILE A 394 3.58 -7.98 15.06
CA ILE A 394 3.45 -6.58 14.61
C ILE A 394 2.71 -6.57 13.27
N PHE A 395 1.52 -5.99 13.25
CA PHE A 395 0.71 -5.81 12.07
C PHE A 395 0.77 -4.36 11.60
N ILE A 396 1.20 -4.16 10.35
CA ILE A 396 1.21 -2.86 9.67
C ILE A 396 0.23 -2.95 8.51
N GLY A 397 -0.89 -2.24 8.59
CA GLY A 397 -1.95 -2.28 7.58
C GLY A 397 -1.54 -1.64 6.25
N GLY A 398 -0.66 -0.65 6.29
CA GLY A 398 -0.08 0.01 5.12
C GLY A 398 1.35 -0.43 4.85
N ASN A 399 2.22 0.57 4.64
CA ASN A 399 3.62 0.43 4.28
C ASN A 399 4.52 0.44 5.53
N LEU A 400 5.59 -0.37 5.51
CA LEU A 400 6.74 -0.15 6.37
C LEU A 400 7.80 0.62 5.57
N GLN A 401 8.06 1.86 5.97
CA GLN A 401 9.03 2.74 5.34
C GLN A 401 10.18 3.02 6.30
N MET A 402 11.40 2.71 5.88
CA MET A 402 12.61 2.98 6.63
C MET A 402 13.49 3.91 5.80
N THR A 403 13.53 5.19 6.20
CA THR A 403 14.39 6.21 5.59
C THR A 403 15.64 6.48 6.42
N GLY A 404 15.78 5.79 7.55
CA GLY A 404 16.93 5.73 8.44
C GLY A 404 16.59 4.93 9.70
N GLY A 405 17.43 5.04 10.74
CA GLY A 405 17.21 4.39 12.04
C GLY A 405 17.34 2.86 12.01
N ASN A 406 17.15 2.22 13.17
CA ASN A 406 17.30 0.76 13.33
C ASN A 406 16.05 0.16 13.99
N LEU A 407 15.52 -0.88 13.37
CA LEU A 407 14.41 -1.71 13.88
C LEU A 407 14.90 -3.15 14.04
N ALA A 408 14.77 -3.71 15.22
CA ALA A 408 15.08 -5.11 15.48
C ALA A 408 13.91 -5.87 16.07
N ILE A 409 13.46 -6.94 15.43
CA ILE A 409 12.33 -7.75 15.91
C ILE A 409 12.82 -9.19 16.02
N GLY A 410 12.88 -9.72 17.24
CA GLY A 410 13.40 -11.07 17.43
C GLY A 410 12.85 -11.71 18.68
N GLY A 411 11.92 -12.65 18.52
CA GLY A 411 11.30 -13.35 19.64
C GLY A 411 12.35 -14.14 20.44
N LYS A 412 12.35 -13.96 21.77
CA LYS A 412 13.30 -14.65 22.67
C LYS A 412 12.94 -16.13 22.86
N ASP A 413 11.66 -16.41 23.12
CA ASP A 413 11.14 -17.73 23.49
C ASP A 413 10.17 -18.29 22.42
N GLY A 414 10.35 -17.88 21.17
CA GLY A 414 9.51 -18.27 20.04
C GLY A 414 9.71 -17.34 18.85
N VAL A 415 8.79 -17.39 17.89
CA VAL A 415 8.87 -16.62 16.64
C VAL A 415 7.96 -15.39 16.70
N ALA A 416 8.52 -14.20 16.48
CA ALA A 416 7.75 -12.99 16.25
C ALA A 416 7.29 -12.91 14.78
N ASN A 417 6.17 -12.23 14.51
CA ASN A 417 5.71 -12.02 13.13
C ASN A 417 5.69 -10.52 12.81
N LEU A 418 6.30 -10.12 11.71
CA LEU A 418 6.15 -8.79 11.11
C LEU A 418 5.29 -8.93 9.85
N ILE A 419 4.05 -8.44 9.91
CA ILE A 419 3.08 -8.52 8.82
C ILE A 419 2.93 -7.14 8.19
N ILE A 420 3.31 -7.04 6.90
CA ILE A 420 3.25 -5.78 6.15
C ILE A 420 2.11 -5.84 5.14
N GLY A 421 1.19 -4.90 5.22
CA GLY A 421 -0.04 -4.82 4.45
C GLY A 421 0.20 -4.55 2.97
N GLU A 422 1.03 -3.56 2.68
CA GLU A 422 1.28 -3.05 1.32
C GLU A 422 2.73 -3.27 0.88
N GLN A 423 3.66 -2.42 1.30
CA GLN A 423 5.05 -2.45 0.81
C GLN A 423 6.06 -2.36 1.96
N LEU A 424 7.18 -3.07 1.79
CA LEU A 424 8.41 -2.87 2.56
C LEU A 424 9.34 -1.98 1.75
N ASN A 425 9.68 -0.80 2.27
CA ASN A 425 10.55 0.17 1.62
C ASN A 425 11.73 0.53 2.53
N LEU A 426 12.90 -0.10 2.32
CA LEU A 426 14.16 0.25 2.98
C LEU A 426 14.97 1.18 2.07
N ARG A 427 15.18 2.42 2.51
CA ARG A 427 15.95 3.47 1.81
C ARG A 427 17.18 3.91 2.56
N SER A 428 17.29 3.56 3.84
CA SER A 428 18.48 3.68 4.69
C SER A 428 18.15 3.01 6.04
N GLY A 429 19.11 2.91 6.94
CA GLY A 429 18.93 2.29 8.26
C GLY A 429 19.04 0.76 8.21
N SER A 430 18.56 0.09 9.25
CA SER A 430 18.60 -1.38 9.33
C SER A 430 17.31 -2.01 9.86
N LEU A 431 16.88 -3.10 9.20
CA LEU A 431 15.87 -4.03 9.72
C LEU A 431 16.58 -5.36 10.04
N SER A 432 16.50 -5.79 11.30
CA SER A 432 17.23 -6.96 11.80
C SER A 432 16.35 -7.88 12.64
N ASP A 433 16.68 -9.16 12.71
CA ASP A 433 16.13 -10.08 13.71
C ASP A 433 17.00 -10.27 14.96
N ARG A 434 18.16 -9.61 15.00
CA ARG A 434 19.04 -9.55 16.18
C ARG A 434 18.70 -8.32 17.02
N THR A 435 18.17 -8.54 18.21
CA THR A 435 17.87 -7.47 19.16
C THR A 435 19.10 -7.11 19.99
N PRO A 436 19.15 -5.90 20.59
CA PRO A 436 20.24 -5.54 21.52
C PRO A 436 20.43 -6.54 22.66
N GLU A 437 19.34 -7.19 23.10
CA GLU A 437 19.33 -8.18 24.17
C GLU A 437 19.67 -9.61 23.70
N ASN A 438 19.41 -9.92 22.42
CA ASN A 438 19.70 -11.21 21.81
C ASN A 438 20.51 -11.05 20.53
N LYS A 439 21.83 -10.92 20.69
CA LYS A 439 22.77 -10.65 19.61
C LYS A 439 23.05 -11.85 18.70
N ASN A 440 22.77 -13.07 19.16
CA ASN A 440 23.19 -14.28 18.46
C ASN A 440 22.15 -14.81 17.48
N ALA A 441 20.86 -14.48 17.66
CA ALA A 441 19.76 -14.68 16.70
C ALA A 441 18.41 -14.53 17.45
N GLY A 442 17.60 -13.53 17.14
CA GLY A 442 16.17 -13.61 17.44
C GLY A 442 15.44 -14.38 16.33
N ASN A 443 14.17 -14.75 16.56
CA ASN A 443 13.37 -15.45 15.56
C ASN A 443 12.26 -14.54 15.01
N LEU A 444 12.21 -14.38 13.69
CA LEU A 444 11.29 -13.48 13.00
C LEU A 444 10.74 -14.09 11.70
N HIS A 445 9.42 -14.12 11.57
CA HIS A 445 8.75 -14.26 10.28
C HIS A 445 8.41 -12.89 9.70
N VAL A 446 8.97 -12.55 8.54
CA VAL A 446 8.59 -11.37 7.76
C VAL A 446 7.60 -11.79 6.68
N ILE A 447 6.36 -11.31 6.77
CA ILE A 447 5.32 -11.52 5.77
C ILE A 447 5.19 -10.24 4.94
N ALA A 448 5.75 -10.27 3.74
CA ALA A 448 5.77 -9.13 2.82
C ALA A 448 4.42 -8.92 2.12
N GLY A 449 4.16 -7.67 1.75
CA GLY A 449 3.03 -7.32 0.88
C GLY A 449 3.37 -7.48 -0.61
N SER A 450 2.92 -6.56 -1.47
CA SER A 450 3.06 -6.67 -2.93
C SER A 450 4.41 -6.18 -3.48
N LEU A 451 5.21 -5.46 -2.67
CA LEU A 451 6.52 -4.94 -3.05
C LEU A 451 7.47 -4.98 -1.87
N VAL A 452 8.67 -5.52 -2.09
CA VAL A 452 9.84 -5.34 -1.24
C VAL A 452 10.88 -4.54 -2.03
N GLN A 453 11.14 -3.31 -1.59
CA GLN A 453 12.12 -2.42 -2.19
C GLN A 453 13.21 -2.07 -1.18
N ILE A 454 14.44 -2.44 -1.49
CA ILE A 454 15.63 -2.23 -0.66
C ILE A 454 16.62 -1.41 -1.48
N LYS A 455 16.54 -0.09 -1.40
CA LYS A 455 17.36 0.82 -2.21
C LYS A 455 18.75 1.02 -1.60
N ASP A 456 18.80 1.21 -0.29
CA ASP A 456 19.99 1.45 0.53
C ASP A 456 19.67 1.03 1.99
N GLY A 457 20.68 0.86 2.84
CA GLY A 457 20.57 0.29 4.19
C GLY A 457 20.70 -1.24 4.24
N ASP A 458 20.42 -1.82 5.41
CA ASP A 458 20.66 -3.23 5.73
C ASP A 458 19.37 -4.01 6.06
N LEU A 459 19.17 -5.16 5.43
CA LEU A 459 18.17 -6.15 5.84
C LEU A 459 18.92 -7.40 6.32
N LEU A 460 18.95 -7.63 7.64
CA LEU A 460 19.81 -8.64 8.27
C LEU A 460 18.95 -9.65 9.03
N LEU A 461 18.56 -10.73 8.35
CA LEU A 461 17.73 -11.77 8.91
C LEU A 461 18.53 -13.07 8.98
N GLU A 462 19.10 -13.37 10.15
CA GLU A 462 20.03 -14.48 10.35
C GLU A 462 19.56 -15.46 11.44
N GLY A 463 18.37 -15.23 11.98
CA GLY A 463 17.77 -16.05 13.02
C GLY A 463 17.58 -17.50 12.63
N ASN A 464 17.80 -18.41 13.58
CA ASN A 464 17.70 -19.85 13.31
C ASN A 464 16.29 -20.27 12.85
N GLN A 465 15.25 -19.64 13.37
CA GLN A 465 13.86 -19.90 12.96
C GLN A 465 13.26 -18.73 12.16
N SER A 466 14.07 -17.78 11.70
CA SER A 466 13.57 -16.67 10.91
C SER A 466 13.16 -17.13 9.51
N GLN A 467 12.13 -16.50 8.95
CA GLN A 467 11.62 -16.79 7.61
C GLN A 467 11.14 -15.51 6.91
N SER A 468 11.36 -15.44 5.60
CA SER A 468 10.74 -14.47 4.70
C SER A 468 9.64 -15.17 3.91
N LEU A 469 8.40 -14.79 4.18
CA LEU A 469 7.20 -15.50 3.74
C LEU A 469 6.46 -14.71 2.65
N PHE A 470 6.45 -15.25 1.43
CA PHE A 470 5.68 -14.75 0.28
C PHE A 470 4.41 -15.61 0.13
N ILE A 471 3.45 -15.35 1.01
CA ILE A 471 2.24 -16.19 1.20
C ILE A 471 0.97 -15.61 0.55
N ARG A 472 1.01 -14.35 0.08
CA ARG A 472 -0.16 -13.69 -0.53
C ARG A 472 -0.24 -14.03 -2.01
N ALA A 473 -1.38 -14.56 -2.45
CA ALA A 473 -1.63 -14.87 -3.86
C ALA A 473 -1.46 -13.63 -4.75
N GLY A 474 -0.93 -13.83 -5.95
CA GLY A 474 -0.61 -12.76 -6.88
C GLY A 474 0.90 -12.52 -7.00
N ILE A 475 1.29 -11.29 -7.36
CA ILE A 475 2.69 -10.94 -7.63
C ILE A 475 3.24 -10.10 -6.47
N CYS A 476 4.33 -10.57 -5.88
CA CYS A 476 5.21 -9.75 -5.05
C CYS A 476 6.44 -9.36 -5.87
N ASN A 477 6.67 -8.06 -6.04
CA ASN A 477 7.88 -7.56 -6.68
C ASN A 477 9.01 -7.42 -5.65
N TRP A 478 10.22 -7.80 -6.02
CA TRP A 478 11.43 -7.56 -5.26
C TRP A 478 12.34 -6.62 -6.03
N LYS A 479 12.85 -5.56 -5.40
CA LYS A 479 13.80 -4.63 -6.03
C LYS A 479 14.90 -4.27 -5.05
N GLN A 480 16.15 -4.52 -5.42
CA GLN A 480 17.30 -4.29 -4.55
C GLN A 480 18.37 -3.43 -5.25
N GLY A 481 18.96 -2.49 -4.51
CA GLY A 481 20.14 -1.70 -4.89
C GLY A 481 21.44 -2.31 -4.35
N GLU A 482 22.40 -1.47 -3.96
CA GLU A 482 23.71 -1.90 -3.42
C GLU A 482 23.67 -2.31 -1.94
N SER A 483 22.47 -2.40 -1.35
CA SER A 483 22.23 -2.77 0.05
C SER A 483 22.79 -4.14 0.45
N ASN A 484 23.23 -4.24 1.70
CA ASN A 484 23.53 -5.51 2.33
C ASN A 484 22.22 -6.21 2.73
N VAL A 485 21.94 -7.34 2.10
CA VAL A 485 20.73 -8.11 2.35
C VAL A 485 21.10 -9.56 2.63
N ILE A 486 20.87 -9.99 3.86
CA ILE A 486 21.00 -11.38 4.30
C ILE A 486 19.59 -11.90 4.59
N LEU A 487 19.22 -12.96 3.89
CA LEU A 487 17.92 -13.57 3.98
C LEU A 487 17.98 -14.87 4.78
N PRO A 488 16.92 -15.15 5.55
CA PRO A 488 16.80 -16.40 6.28
C PRO A 488 16.19 -17.45 5.33
N ASP A 489 15.41 -18.40 5.84
CA ASP A 489 14.61 -19.24 4.94
C ASP A 489 13.62 -18.38 4.16
N VAL A 490 13.50 -18.61 2.86
CA VAL A 490 12.60 -17.87 1.98
C VAL A 490 11.55 -18.83 1.43
N ILE A 491 10.27 -18.56 1.67
CA ILE A 491 9.17 -19.45 1.24
C ILE A 491 8.25 -18.71 0.27
N ILE A 492 8.11 -19.26 -0.94
CA ILE A 492 7.15 -18.79 -1.94
C ILE A 492 5.99 -19.78 -2.01
N SER A 493 4.80 -19.31 -1.63
CA SER A 493 3.62 -20.16 -1.47
C SER A 493 2.86 -20.43 -2.77
N PRO A 494 1.93 -21.43 -2.77
CA PRO A 494 1.08 -21.70 -3.92
C PRO A 494 0.31 -20.47 -4.41
N GLY A 495 0.30 -20.24 -5.72
CA GLY A 495 -0.39 -19.09 -6.33
C GLY A 495 0.34 -17.75 -6.18
N THR A 496 1.50 -17.73 -5.53
CA THR A 496 2.35 -16.54 -5.39
C THR A 496 3.45 -16.53 -6.44
N THR A 497 3.70 -15.36 -7.04
CA THR A 497 4.87 -15.10 -7.89
C THR A 497 5.79 -14.10 -7.19
N LEU A 498 7.02 -14.51 -6.86
CA LEU A 498 8.10 -13.59 -6.49
C LEU A 498 8.81 -13.14 -7.77
N ASN A 499 8.68 -11.87 -8.11
CA ASN A 499 9.25 -11.27 -9.32
C ASN A 499 10.38 -10.30 -8.97
N VAL A 500 11.62 -10.69 -9.26
CA VAL A 500 12.83 -9.90 -8.97
C VAL A 500 13.08 -8.90 -10.09
N ILE A 501 13.05 -7.61 -9.80
CA ILE A 501 13.26 -6.52 -10.73
C ILE A 501 14.67 -5.95 -10.52
N GLY A 502 15.49 -6.03 -11.57
CA GLY A 502 16.89 -5.62 -11.56
C GLY A 502 17.84 -6.81 -11.39
N GLU A 503 19.08 -6.52 -11.00
CA GLU A 503 20.20 -7.49 -11.06
C GLU A 503 20.47 -8.19 -9.72
N LYS A 504 19.74 -7.83 -8.64
CA LYS A 504 20.07 -8.25 -7.28
C LYS A 504 18.90 -8.88 -6.54
N PHE A 505 19.23 -9.94 -5.82
CA PHE A 505 18.41 -10.61 -4.84
C PHE A 505 19.29 -10.91 -3.62
N GLY A 506 18.73 -10.82 -2.41
CA GLY A 506 19.49 -10.96 -1.18
C GLY A 506 20.26 -12.28 -1.09
N MET A 507 21.33 -12.29 -0.31
CA MET A 507 22.12 -13.49 -0.06
C MET A 507 21.33 -14.44 0.85
N ILE A 508 21.08 -15.67 0.41
CA ILE A 508 20.54 -16.69 1.31
C ILE A 508 21.63 -17.09 2.29
N ALA A 509 21.37 -16.91 3.59
CA ALA A 509 22.33 -17.20 4.64
C ALA A 509 22.74 -18.68 4.66
N LYS A 510 23.90 -18.95 5.27
CA LYS A 510 24.40 -20.32 5.45
C LYS A 510 23.36 -21.16 6.22
N ASP A 511 23.20 -22.41 5.80
CA ASP A 511 22.27 -23.38 6.40
C ASP A 511 20.78 -22.99 6.30
N LYS A 512 20.45 -22.00 5.46
CA LYS A 512 19.06 -21.59 5.10
C LYS A 512 18.66 -22.06 3.73
N GLU A 513 17.37 -22.01 3.42
CA GLU A 513 16.82 -22.51 2.15
C GLU A 513 15.82 -21.53 1.51
N LEU A 514 15.95 -21.31 0.19
CA LEU A 514 14.88 -20.73 -0.62
C LEU A 514 14.03 -21.87 -1.20
N VAL A 515 12.75 -21.89 -0.83
CA VAL A 515 11.77 -22.89 -1.24
C VAL A 515 10.70 -22.26 -2.12
N VAL A 516 10.52 -22.82 -3.32
CA VAL A 516 9.37 -22.57 -4.18
C VAL A 516 8.40 -23.74 -4.00
N LEU A 517 7.31 -23.51 -3.26
CA LEU A 517 6.29 -24.53 -3.02
C LEU A 517 5.49 -24.84 -4.28
N LYS A 518 4.71 -25.93 -4.24
CA LYS A 518 3.81 -26.32 -5.32
C LYS A 518 2.97 -25.13 -5.84
N ASP A 519 2.93 -24.95 -7.15
CA ASP A 519 2.22 -23.86 -7.85
C ASP A 519 2.71 -22.42 -7.49
N GLY A 520 3.80 -22.28 -6.74
CA GLY A 520 4.53 -21.03 -6.55
C GLY A 520 5.47 -20.74 -7.73
N GLN A 521 5.85 -19.47 -7.90
CA GLN A 521 6.73 -19.04 -8.99
C GLN A 521 7.85 -18.12 -8.50
N LEU A 522 9.07 -18.41 -8.91
CA LEU A 522 10.22 -17.51 -8.78
C LEU A 522 10.64 -17.01 -10.16
N LYS A 523 10.61 -15.70 -10.37
CA LYS A 523 11.12 -15.04 -11.57
C LYS A 523 12.31 -14.18 -11.19
N LEU A 524 13.51 -14.65 -11.51
CA LEU A 524 14.76 -13.94 -11.21
C LEU A 524 15.03 -12.79 -12.19
N ASN A 525 14.48 -12.85 -13.40
CA ASN A 525 14.82 -11.95 -14.50
C ASN A 525 16.36 -11.81 -14.58
N GLU A 526 16.90 -10.60 -14.49
CA GLU A 526 18.33 -10.30 -14.61
C GLU A 526 19.11 -10.57 -13.32
N ALA A 527 18.45 -10.92 -12.21
CA ALA A 527 19.11 -11.19 -10.95
C ALA A 527 19.80 -12.55 -10.91
N VAL A 528 20.86 -12.60 -10.10
CA VAL A 528 21.56 -13.84 -9.74
C VAL A 528 21.18 -14.22 -8.31
N LEU A 529 20.75 -15.46 -8.11
CA LEU A 529 20.56 -16.04 -6.78
C LEU A 529 21.91 -16.59 -6.29
N PHE A 530 22.50 -15.98 -5.26
CA PHE A 530 23.77 -16.38 -4.66
C PHE A 530 23.68 -16.50 -3.13
N GLY A 531 24.71 -17.08 -2.52
CA GLY A 531 24.80 -17.29 -1.07
C GLY A 531 25.22 -18.71 -0.70
N MET A 532 25.44 -18.94 0.59
CA MET A 532 25.85 -20.26 1.13
C MET A 532 24.66 -21.16 1.45
N GLY A 533 23.42 -20.67 1.30
CA GLY A 533 22.20 -21.44 1.52
C GLY A 533 21.80 -22.36 0.36
N ASN A 534 20.79 -23.18 0.61
CA ASN A 534 20.22 -24.16 -0.29
C ASN A 534 19.04 -23.59 -1.11
N PHE A 535 18.60 -24.36 -2.11
CA PHE A 535 17.43 -24.06 -2.91
C PHE A 535 16.62 -25.34 -3.15
N ARG A 536 15.29 -25.23 -3.02
CA ARG A 536 14.34 -26.31 -3.32
C ARG A 536 13.19 -25.83 -4.19
N LEU A 537 13.02 -26.49 -5.32
CA LEU A 537 11.84 -26.38 -6.18
C LEU A 537 10.94 -27.60 -5.98
N GLU A 538 9.71 -27.38 -5.51
CA GLU A 538 8.70 -28.44 -5.33
C GLU A 538 7.95 -28.76 -6.63
N PRO A 539 7.25 -29.92 -6.72
CA PRO A 539 6.44 -30.29 -7.88
C PRO A 539 5.50 -29.17 -8.33
N HIS A 540 5.42 -28.93 -9.64
CA HIS A 540 4.62 -27.85 -10.25
C HIS A 540 5.05 -26.42 -9.90
N GLY A 541 6.08 -26.23 -9.08
CA GLY A 541 6.74 -24.93 -8.95
C GLY A 541 7.31 -24.46 -10.29
N THR A 542 7.43 -23.14 -10.45
CA THR A 542 8.03 -22.53 -11.64
C THR A 542 9.27 -21.73 -11.27
N ILE A 543 10.33 -21.89 -12.06
CA ILE A 543 11.50 -21.02 -12.03
C ILE A 543 11.72 -20.39 -13.40
N ALA A 544 11.96 -19.08 -13.42
CA ALA A 544 12.31 -18.31 -14.61
C ALA A 544 13.58 -17.47 -14.38
N THR A 545 14.47 -17.43 -15.37
CA THR A 545 15.66 -16.57 -15.32
C THR A 545 16.05 -16.09 -16.72
N SER A 546 16.44 -14.82 -16.81
CA SER A 546 17.03 -14.23 -18.02
C SER A 546 18.54 -14.07 -17.92
N ASN A 547 19.08 -14.16 -16.71
CA ASN A 547 20.52 -14.08 -16.45
C ASN A 547 21.23 -15.39 -16.86
N ALA A 548 22.44 -15.27 -17.41
CA ALA A 548 23.25 -16.42 -17.82
C ALA A 548 23.81 -17.22 -16.63
N ALA A 549 24.01 -16.58 -15.47
CA ALA A 549 24.39 -17.23 -14.22
C ALA A 549 23.19 -17.71 -13.41
N GLY A 550 22.02 -17.06 -13.56
CA GLY A 550 20.74 -17.43 -12.93
C GLY A 550 20.86 -17.82 -11.46
N ILE A 551 20.81 -19.11 -11.14
CA ILE A 551 21.14 -19.65 -9.83
C ILE A 551 22.64 -20.01 -9.77
N ASN A 552 23.42 -19.21 -9.05
CA ASN A 552 24.86 -19.37 -8.91
C ASN A 552 25.25 -20.01 -7.56
N SER A 553 26.03 -21.09 -7.58
CA SER A 553 26.69 -21.67 -6.40
C SER A 553 27.93 -22.45 -6.82
N ASP A 554 28.93 -22.53 -5.93
CA ASP A 554 30.20 -23.25 -6.11
C ASP A 554 30.05 -24.56 -6.92
N GLY A 555 30.49 -24.54 -8.19
CA GLY A 555 30.31 -25.62 -9.18
C GLY A 555 30.37 -25.14 -10.65
N TRP A 556 30.46 -26.05 -11.62
CA TRP A 556 30.84 -25.75 -13.02
C TRP A 556 29.63 -25.44 -13.94
N PHE A 557 29.55 -24.18 -14.40
CA PHE A 557 28.87 -23.57 -15.57
C PHE A 557 27.33 -23.64 -15.75
N GLY A 558 26.73 -22.52 -16.21
CA GLY A 558 25.34 -22.36 -16.68
C GLY A 558 24.37 -21.59 -15.75
N ALA A 559 23.11 -21.40 -16.17
CA ALA A 559 22.12 -20.57 -15.47
C ALA A 559 21.41 -21.25 -14.29
N ILE A 560 21.56 -22.56 -14.12
CA ILE A 560 21.08 -23.33 -12.97
C ILE A 560 22.21 -24.27 -12.52
N GLN A 561 22.84 -24.03 -11.36
CA GLN A 561 24.08 -24.70 -10.90
C GLN A 561 23.88 -25.49 -9.59
N THR A 562 24.20 -26.79 -9.52
CA THR A 562 23.53 -27.66 -8.50
C THR A 562 24.27 -28.92 -8.00
N ALA A 563 25.45 -28.84 -7.38
CA ALA A 563 25.92 -30.01 -6.60
C ALA A 563 25.09 -30.23 -5.31
N LYS A 564 24.43 -29.18 -4.77
CA LYS A 564 23.79 -29.17 -3.43
C LYS A 564 22.34 -28.68 -3.38
N ARG A 565 21.61 -28.63 -4.50
CA ARG A 565 20.26 -28.02 -4.59
C ARG A 565 19.24 -29.02 -5.13
N HIS A 566 17.97 -28.86 -4.76
CA HIS A 566 16.89 -29.79 -5.10
C HIS A 566 15.96 -29.23 -6.18
N PHE A 567 15.86 -29.95 -7.30
CA PHE A 567 15.00 -29.61 -8.44
C PHE A 567 14.00 -30.74 -8.69
N ASN A 568 12.74 -30.41 -8.98
CA ASN A 568 11.71 -31.43 -9.16
C ASN A 568 11.38 -31.67 -10.63
N SER A 569 11.23 -32.95 -10.99
CA SER A 569 10.96 -33.36 -12.37
C SER A 569 9.56 -33.00 -12.87
N HIS A 570 8.66 -32.58 -11.98
CA HIS A 570 7.31 -32.13 -12.32
C HIS A 570 7.16 -30.59 -12.37
N SER A 571 8.28 -29.88 -12.40
CA SER A 571 8.34 -28.41 -12.35
C SER A 571 8.59 -27.76 -13.70
N VAL A 572 8.34 -26.45 -13.78
CA VAL A 572 8.45 -25.65 -15.01
C VAL A 572 9.72 -24.82 -14.98
N TYR A 573 10.47 -24.87 -16.08
CA TYR A 573 11.76 -24.19 -16.23
C TYR A 573 11.67 -23.22 -17.41
N ILE A 574 11.94 -21.94 -17.17
CA ILE A 574 11.80 -20.87 -18.15
C ILE A 574 13.14 -20.15 -18.33
N TYR A 575 13.59 -20.07 -19.58
CA TYR A 575 14.75 -19.28 -20.00
C TYR A 575 14.26 -18.11 -20.86
N ASP A 576 14.33 -16.89 -20.33
CA ASP A 576 13.70 -15.71 -20.92
C ASP A 576 14.65 -14.51 -21.07
N GLY A 577 14.11 -13.35 -21.46
CA GLY A 577 14.83 -12.08 -21.53
C GLY A 577 15.85 -11.94 -22.67
N ASN A 578 16.80 -11.02 -22.48
CA ASN A 578 17.64 -10.45 -23.55
C ASN A 578 19.02 -11.10 -23.75
N SER A 579 19.42 -12.06 -22.91
CA SER A 579 20.73 -12.69 -23.06
C SER A 579 20.84 -13.42 -24.41
N ASN A 580 21.84 -13.02 -25.20
CA ASN A 580 22.09 -13.58 -26.54
C ASN A 580 22.46 -15.06 -26.48
N LEU A 581 23.19 -15.47 -25.45
CA LEU A 581 23.49 -16.86 -25.14
C LEU A 581 23.15 -17.11 -23.67
N GLN A 582 22.39 -18.17 -23.42
CA GLN A 582 22.11 -18.66 -22.09
C GLN A 582 22.34 -20.16 -22.07
N GLU A 583 23.04 -20.67 -21.07
CA GLU A 583 23.27 -22.10 -20.92
C GLU A 583 22.29 -22.67 -19.89
N THR A 584 21.70 -23.85 -20.16
CA THR A 584 20.72 -24.44 -19.24
C THR A 584 21.28 -24.73 -17.85
N GLY A 585 22.60 -24.94 -17.76
CA GLY A 585 23.27 -25.50 -16.60
C GLY A 585 23.13 -27.01 -16.51
N ILE A 586 23.88 -27.60 -15.58
CA ILE A 586 23.87 -29.02 -15.26
C ILE A 586 23.17 -29.20 -13.91
N PHE A 587 22.01 -29.85 -13.92
CA PHE A 587 21.22 -30.07 -12.71
C PHE A 587 20.48 -31.40 -12.67
N TYR A 588 20.36 -31.95 -11.45
CA TYR A 588 19.66 -33.19 -11.20
C TYR A 588 18.24 -32.93 -10.73
N THR A 589 17.29 -33.62 -11.35
CA THR A 589 15.87 -33.56 -11.00
C THR A 589 15.44 -34.84 -10.29
N VAL A 590 14.50 -34.71 -9.35
CA VAL A 590 13.86 -35.84 -8.65
C VAL A 590 12.33 -35.76 -8.73
N PRO A 591 11.61 -36.90 -8.72
CA PRO A 591 12.12 -38.26 -8.63
C PRO A 591 12.72 -38.81 -9.92
N GLN A 592 12.51 -38.16 -11.07
CA GLN A 592 13.05 -38.62 -12.36
C GLN A 592 14.27 -37.78 -12.77
N PRO A 593 15.47 -38.36 -12.90
CA PRO A 593 16.67 -37.65 -13.36
C PRO A 593 16.48 -37.05 -14.76
N ASN A 594 17.13 -35.90 -15.00
CA ASN A 594 17.14 -35.20 -16.30
C ASN A 594 15.76 -34.99 -16.92
N THR A 595 14.71 -34.89 -16.09
CA THR A 595 13.32 -34.81 -16.54
C THR A 595 12.68 -33.55 -16.00
N VAL A 596 11.89 -32.86 -16.81
CA VAL A 596 11.13 -31.66 -16.41
C VAL A 596 9.68 -31.76 -16.89
N LYS A 597 8.76 -31.02 -16.26
CA LYS A 597 7.37 -30.95 -16.74
C LYS A 597 7.29 -30.11 -18.01
N ASP A 598 7.54 -28.81 -17.89
CA ASP A 598 7.55 -27.91 -19.04
C ASP A 598 8.92 -27.23 -19.15
N LEU A 599 9.44 -27.15 -20.37
CA LEU A 599 10.61 -26.33 -20.71
C LEU A 599 10.16 -25.21 -21.64
N VAL A 600 10.35 -23.97 -21.21
CA VAL A 600 9.90 -22.78 -21.93
C VAL A 600 11.09 -21.91 -22.32
N ILE A 601 11.18 -21.58 -23.61
CA ILE A 601 12.16 -20.66 -24.19
C ILE A 601 11.41 -19.43 -24.69
N ALA A 602 11.65 -18.30 -24.05
CA ALA A 602 10.92 -17.05 -24.30
C ALA A 602 11.89 -15.86 -24.34
N LYS A 603 12.84 -15.90 -25.28
CA LYS A 603 13.85 -14.84 -25.44
C LYS A 603 13.25 -13.60 -26.11
N GLN A 604 13.78 -12.41 -25.85
CA GLN A 604 13.29 -11.21 -26.54
C GLN A 604 13.77 -11.14 -28.00
N SER A 605 14.95 -11.69 -28.30
CA SER A 605 15.48 -11.79 -29.67
C SER A 605 15.28 -13.19 -30.26
N HIS A 606 14.87 -13.27 -31.54
CA HIS A 606 14.79 -14.52 -32.30
C HIS A 606 16.15 -15.17 -32.55
N THR A 607 17.23 -14.37 -32.52
CA THR A 607 18.61 -14.86 -32.72
C THR A 607 19.27 -15.30 -31.43
N ALA A 608 18.64 -15.06 -30.27
CA ALA A 608 19.17 -15.51 -29.00
C ALA A 608 19.09 -17.04 -28.89
N VAL A 609 20.09 -17.64 -28.26
CA VAL A 609 20.28 -19.09 -28.19
C VAL A 609 20.25 -19.54 -26.73
N VAL A 610 19.45 -20.56 -26.44
CA VAL A 610 19.59 -21.35 -25.21
C VAL A 610 20.36 -22.62 -25.55
N LYS A 611 21.57 -22.76 -25.01
CA LYS A 611 22.45 -23.90 -25.23
C LYS A 611 22.26 -24.93 -24.12
N MET A 612 21.97 -26.16 -24.51
CA MET A 612 21.83 -27.28 -23.57
C MET A 612 23.19 -27.71 -23.03
N MET A 613 23.25 -27.96 -21.73
CA MET A 613 24.45 -28.47 -21.05
C MET A 613 24.28 -29.92 -20.55
N GLN A 614 23.10 -30.50 -20.75
CA GLN A 614 22.78 -31.90 -20.50
C GLN A 614 21.58 -32.34 -21.34
N SER A 615 21.33 -33.64 -21.43
CA SER A 615 20.10 -34.18 -22.05
C SER A 615 18.89 -33.93 -21.14
N PHE A 616 17.72 -33.69 -21.74
CA PHE A 616 16.46 -33.53 -21.03
C PHE A 616 15.35 -34.41 -21.62
N HIS A 617 14.51 -34.93 -20.72
CA HIS A 617 13.20 -35.50 -21.02
C HIS A 617 12.11 -34.53 -20.56
N ILE A 618 11.15 -34.23 -21.45
CA ILE A 618 10.05 -33.31 -21.16
C ILE A 618 8.75 -34.11 -21.07
N ASN A 619 8.18 -34.18 -19.87
CA ASN A 619 6.95 -34.93 -19.58
C ASN A 619 5.68 -34.18 -20.01
N GLY A 620 5.72 -32.85 -20.00
CA GLY A 620 4.65 -31.95 -20.41
C GLY A 620 4.96 -31.32 -21.76
N ARG A 621 5.18 -30.00 -21.78
CA ARG A 621 5.29 -29.20 -23.00
C ARG A 621 6.70 -28.63 -23.18
N PHE A 622 7.21 -28.75 -24.40
CA PHE A 622 8.27 -27.89 -24.89
C PHE A 622 7.62 -26.67 -25.56
N ILE A 623 7.89 -25.47 -25.05
CA ILE A 623 7.31 -24.23 -25.57
C ILE A 623 8.43 -23.29 -25.99
N GLN A 624 8.63 -23.11 -27.29
CA GLN A 624 9.54 -22.12 -27.84
C GLN A 624 8.72 -20.96 -28.40
N LYS A 625 8.63 -19.87 -27.63
CA LYS A 625 7.94 -18.65 -28.08
C LYS A 625 8.83 -17.81 -29.00
N SER A 626 10.12 -17.75 -28.68
CA SER A 626 11.10 -16.88 -29.34
C SER A 626 12.53 -17.24 -28.89
N GLY A 627 13.51 -16.98 -29.75
CA GLY A 627 14.88 -17.52 -29.63
C GLY A 627 14.99 -18.93 -30.24
N SER A 628 16.14 -19.58 -30.06
CA SER A 628 16.42 -20.93 -30.53
C SER A 628 17.07 -21.80 -29.45
N VAL A 629 16.98 -23.13 -29.59
CA VAL A 629 17.66 -24.08 -28.71
C VAL A 629 18.82 -24.74 -29.46
N ASN A 630 20.04 -24.58 -28.95
CA ASN A 630 21.20 -25.33 -29.41
C ASN A 630 21.38 -26.56 -28.51
N LYS A 631 21.21 -27.74 -29.09
CA LYS A 631 21.30 -29.01 -28.35
C LYS A 631 22.72 -29.36 -27.90
N ASN A 632 23.77 -28.79 -28.50
CA ASN A 632 25.17 -29.00 -28.09
C ASN A 632 25.52 -30.50 -27.88
N SER A 633 25.13 -31.36 -28.83
CA SER A 633 25.28 -32.82 -28.78
C SER A 633 24.45 -33.57 -27.73
N PHE A 634 23.54 -32.90 -27.02
CA PHE A 634 22.60 -33.51 -26.07
C PHE A 634 21.24 -33.85 -26.71
N HIS A 635 20.48 -34.72 -26.04
CA HIS A 635 19.16 -35.13 -26.50
C HIS A 635 18.07 -34.37 -25.77
N LEU A 636 17.10 -33.87 -26.54
CA LEU A 636 15.84 -33.31 -26.04
C LEU A 636 14.72 -34.25 -26.48
N THR A 637 14.13 -34.97 -25.54
CA THR A 637 13.04 -35.92 -25.79
C THR A 637 11.75 -35.39 -25.18
N THR A 638 10.61 -35.62 -25.83
CA THR A 638 9.29 -35.21 -25.33
C THR A 638 8.32 -36.37 -25.45
N ASN A 639 7.36 -36.48 -24.52
CA ASN A 639 6.28 -37.47 -24.62
C ASN A 639 5.21 -37.12 -25.66
N LEU A 640 5.22 -35.89 -26.18
CA LEU A 640 4.26 -35.40 -27.17
C LEU A 640 4.97 -35.16 -28.51
N ALA A 641 4.91 -36.14 -29.39
CA ALA A 641 5.10 -35.91 -30.82
C ALA A 641 3.93 -35.05 -31.34
N ARG A 642 4.05 -33.72 -31.29
CA ARG A 642 3.23 -32.81 -32.09
C ARG A 642 4.11 -31.75 -32.74
N THR A 643 4.47 -32.03 -33.99
CA THR A 643 4.71 -31.01 -35.02
C THR A 643 3.38 -30.30 -35.29
N GLU A 644 3.23 -29.07 -34.82
CA GLU A 644 2.30 -28.13 -35.43
C GLU A 644 3.13 -27.18 -36.30
N ASN A 645 2.83 -27.20 -37.60
CA ASN A 645 3.45 -26.38 -38.65
C ASN A 645 3.03 -24.92 -38.54
#